data_AF-A0A384K9D5-F1
#
_entry.id   AF-A0A384K9D5-F1
#
_cell.length_a   1.000
_cell.length_b   1.000
_cell.length_c   1.000
_cell.angle_alpha   90.00
_cell.angle_beta   90.00
_cell.angle_gamma   90.00
#
_symmetry.space_group_name_H-M   'P 1'
#
loop_
_entity.id
_entity.type
_entity.pdbx_description
1 polymer ?
#
loop_
_entity_poly.entity_id
_entity_poly.type
_entity_poly.pdbx_seq_one_letter_code
_entity_poly.pdbx_strand_id
1 'polypeptide(L)'
;MLDKGKEDAVLQSALQICLRKEEASNAKVHLESYERELRETSKEGKPPFFLQIENLYFILLHKIAYLHKQKKNCLTYLCSCSARLSDKALFKHLQLDNKELDDITNEINNQIINSVIIYLENLEVYPDVTIPAKERVHTFYEFLKDSCTSRFLKKILLVIEENDKNEETEEDKQLNKFFTPIVNLIFENLGGRNLVYPKNDVAVLLKFLSSFKQIAEHIIYSKSIFLHLNLRDKIRDCVFSGNEAATVESAISATHGGFDVEKPCSKDKEINSCGYNLQLNSLLGRLLSPTVITMPNITKKEEIAMYKYFYNSTTNTLNKMTLGALKNTYVMLRRDTDWILENCVEIIKNLLKGSGESKKRVLLWLACIIISNEKKTKIMYHYSTYPQSLDASYGLFLKLLGENSYGFCLNMFWVLLCLCEPITMNKISDFDLFFFLRDDPFSKFLLKNITNQSSFEEKSNVENIKQKVKNSEGFSKEPKFITCIFWITFKSLSVFFKPAIDEFMRIVQEVPNAKDKNFYYMNIHTWKIFLYSSRFIQLLFKFLHLTMAYFLHVAYLYDMEGNPCMDMMNSLREHNGNFTHLVLKSCPPPNEKNYFRRGKTFGSLSLCENDPGGQGEEAEEDAEKRDEEGRRAELPQEDGLDDRTQGQRGSDNIERNPQDREDHLFASPQFSIIPTFFLNDIFDIIYLLYELDAFKNPGNENFLSYLNTDLFLAFCIFTMLSENHIKSIHLRCEAAPKTFTYLYRSDTMKKIIEESDLTRKYIIKSLTYVFIASQKGEYTERMQTRVRIVENFNNLFLNEIYVDQFTQLVIKNNNLFVHLIHLLLNDVNFLVEEVVSYLSEIKRREDKKRDDQERGDTSTGGVTSGLASSATNGQANGGTTNTYANAARNSRVSNTSASSALNPYGRSDFEESAANVNESYNSDNSDNDEGGGGNVGTDITNESMRNLTARTKMIITYCYKSCIFLNLLCKNYPNNIVTSNTILSQIVTCLNCYFDYLVGPKCLNIKVKNMEQYNFRPQLWLTSIVESYLFLLNSDKKNEELLTREIANEGRYYKPEVFNKAYYICKREGLLRKEDLNKFKNFCQQIIDMKDEVELFDDVDDIPEKYLDPILQDIMLDPVLLPTSGIVIDRKNIERHLMSEPNDPFNRAPLSKEQLVPMPELKEEIHKFINELKQKKRKKKMNLLELDAQNESMEKEGFLGNQDDAQEQKGPSDDKVETLHEGDIKEKEQE
;
A
#
# COMPACT_ATOMS: atom_id res chain seq x y z
N MET A 1 -49.45 4.14 59.40
CA MET A 1 -48.56 4.92 60.29
C MET A 1 -47.92 3.96 61.26
N LEU A 2 -46.62 4.11 61.50
CA LEU A 2 -45.92 3.30 62.50
C LEU A 2 -46.15 3.88 63.91
N ASP A 3 -45.72 3.13 64.91
CA ASP A 3 -45.40 3.75 66.21
C ASP A 3 -44.23 4.73 66.03
N LYS A 4 -44.34 5.91 66.65
CA LYS A 4 -43.31 6.97 66.58
C LYS A 4 -41.95 6.48 67.08
N GLY A 5 -41.92 5.57 68.05
CA GLY A 5 -40.68 4.93 68.52
C GLY A 5 -40.02 4.04 67.45
N LYS A 6 -40.80 3.40 66.56
CA LYS A 6 -40.28 2.63 65.43
C LYS A 6 -39.81 3.53 64.29
N GLU A 7 -40.53 4.60 63.95
CA GLU A 7 -40.07 5.57 62.93
C GLU A 7 -38.75 6.23 63.33
N ASP A 8 -38.66 6.67 64.59
CA ASP A 8 -37.44 7.23 65.17
C ASP A 8 -36.27 6.23 65.06
N ALA A 9 -36.45 4.97 65.47
CA ALA A 9 -35.41 3.95 65.36
C ALA A 9 -34.99 3.64 63.91
N VAL A 10 -35.90 3.64 62.93
CA VAL A 10 -35.57 3.53 61.50
C VAL A 10 -34.72 4.71 61.05
N LEU A 11 -35.16 5.94 61.32
CA LEU A 11 -34.49 7.16 60.89
C LEU A 11 -33.12 7.33 61.56
N GLN A 12 -33.02 7.07 62.86
CA GLN A 12 -31.76 7.07 63.59
C GLN A 12 -30.76 6.04 63.03
N SER A 13 -31.23 4.86 62.62
CA SER A 13 -30.37 3.81 62.02
C SER A 13 -29.94 4.14 60.58
N ALA A 14 -30.87 4.64 59.77
CA ALA A 14 -30.63 4.99 58.36
C ALA A 14 -29.74 6.23 58.19
N LEU A 15 -30.01 7.28 58.97
CA LEU A 15 -29.34 8.58 58.88
C LEU A 15 -28.15 8.71 59.85
N GLN A 16 -28.04 7.86 60.86
CA GLN A 16 -27.02 7.94 61.91
C GLN A 16 -27.02 9.32 62.61
N ILE A 17 -28.22 9.73 63.06
CA ILE A 17 -28.45 10.96 63.83
C ILE A 17 -29.22 10.67 65.13
N CYS A 18 -29.18 11.60 66.07
CA CYS A 18 -30.02 11.61 67.27
C CYS A 18 -30.43 13.04 67.66
N LEU A 19 -31.56 13.14 68.38
CA LEU A 19 -32.00 14.38 69.03
C LEU A 19 -31.47 14.50 70.46
N ARG A 20 -31.11 13.39 71.12
CA ARG A 20 -30.51 13.38 72.46
C ARG A 20 -28.98 13.32 72.37
N LYS A 21 -28.30 14.26 73.03
CA LYS A 21 -26.84 14.32 73.13
C LYS A 21 -26.22 13.08 73.82
N GLU A 22 -26.97 12.45 74.73
CA GLU A 22 -26.60 11.21 75.42
C GLU A 22 -26.51 9.99 74.50
N GLU A 23 -27.17 10.01 73.34
CA GLU A 23 -27.11 8.94 72.34
C GLU A 23 -26.00 9.15 71.31
N ALA A 24 -25.29 10.29 71.38
CA ALA A 24 -24.24 10.62 70.43
C ALA A 24 -23.07 9.63 70.54
N SER A 25 -22.51 9.25 69.39
CA SER A 25 -21.38 8.33 69.31
C SER A 25 -20.54 8.62 68.07
N ASN A 26 -19.41 7.93 67.91
CA ASN A 26 -18.57 8.04 66.72
C ASN A 26 -19.31 7.70 65.41
N ALA A 27 -20.44 6.99 65.49
CA ALA A 27 -21.34 6.74 64.37
C ALA A 27 -22.55 7.70 64.34
N LYS A 28 -23.20 7.93 65.50
CA LYS A 28 -24.50 8.64 65.61
C LYS A 28 -24.32 10.10 65.99
N VAL A 29 -24.72 11.03 65.13
CA VAL A 29 -24.49 12.47 65.29
C VAL A 29 -25.69 13.18 65.94
N HIS A 30 -25.45 13.87 67.06
CA HIS A 30 -26.44 14.78 67.66
C HIS A 30 -26.68 16.00 66.76
N LEU A 31 -27.94 16.24 66.37
CA LEU A 31 -28.33 17.29 65.43
C LEU A 31 -28.92 18.52 66.16
N GLU A 32 -28.07 19.20 66.92
CA GLU A 32 -28.46 20.27 67.86
C GLU A 32 -29.31 21.39 67.24
N SER A 33 -29.07 21.79 65.98
CA SER A 33 -29.84 22.87 65.34
C SER A 33 -31.31 22.50 65.11
N TYR A 34 -31.59 21.25 64.74
CA TYR A 34 -32.97 20.77 64.56
C TYR A 34 -33.65 20.48 65.92
N GLU A 35 -32.89 20.01 66.92
CA GLU A 35 -33.40 19.88 68.28
C GLU A 35 -33.82 21.25 68.86
N ARG A 36 -33.06 22.31 68.54
CA ARG A 36 -33.37 23.68 68.94
C ARG A 36 -34.64 24.21 68.28
N GLU A 37 -34.78 24.04 66.96
CA GLU A 37 -35.99 24.45 66.22
C GLU A 37 -37.24 23.70 66.70
N LEU A 38 -37.14 22.40 67.00
CA LEU A 38 -38.22 21.62 67.63
C LEU A 38 -38.61 22.16 69.01
N ARG A 39 -37.63 22.55 69.85
CA ARG A 39 -37.90 23.17 71.16
C ARG A 39 -38.62 24.52 71.02
N GLU A 40 -38.19 25.36 70.08
CA GLU A 40 -38.74 26.70 69.84
C GLU A 40 -40.13 26.67 69.20
N THR A 41 -40.45 25.65 68.41
CA THR A 41 -41.78 25.46 67.80
C THR A 41 -42.77 24.67 68.68
N SER A 42 -42.29 23.89 69.65
CA SER A 42 -43.15 23.08 70.53
C SER A 42 -43.96 23.92 71.53
N LYS A 43 -45.30 23.86 71.45
CA LYS A 43 -46.20 24.48 72.44
C LYS A 43 -46.23 23.74 73.78
N GLU A 44 -45.87 22.45 73.79
CA GLU A 44 -45.77 21.61 74.98
C GLU A 44 -44.29 21.22 75.18
N GLY A 45 -43.53 22.10 75.83
CA GLY A 45 -42.07 21.97 75.97
C GLY A 45 -41.58 20.86 76.91
N LYS A 46 -41.89 19.59 76.62
CA LYS A 46 -41.36 18.42 77.33
C LYS A 46 -40.89 17.31 76.38
N PRO A 47 -39.64 16.82 76.52
CA PRO A 47 -39.14 15.65 75.78
C PRO A 47 -39.82 14.35 76.24
N PRO A 48 -39.71 13.23 75.48
CA PRO A 48 -38.85 13.02 74.31
C PRO A 48 -39.41 13.57 73.00
N PHE A 49 -38.54 14.24 72.24
CA PHE A 49 -38.72 14.45 70.81
C PHE A 49 -38.30 13.19 70.05
N PHE A 50 -39.02 12.84 68.99
CA PHE A 50 -38.76 11.69 68.12
C PHE A 50 -38.52 12.20 66.69
N LEU A 51 -37.66 11.53 65.92
CA LEU A 51 -37.64 11.72 64.47
C LEU A 51 -38.90 11.08 63.86
N GLN A 52 -39.53 11.76 62.90
CA GLN A 52 -40.74 11.29 62.22
C GLN A 52 -40.55 11.39 60.71
N ILE A 53 -41.14 10.46 59.95
CA ILE A 53 -40.99 10.42 58.49
C ILE A 53 -41.63 11.65 57.83
N GLU A 54 -42.72 12.17 58.41
CA GLU A 54 -43.40 13.40 57.99
C GLU A 54 -42.49 14.65 58.03
N ASN A 55 -41.49 14.67 58.93
CA ASN A 55 -40.57 15.79 59.14
C ASN A 55 -39.18 15.58 58.50
N LEU A 56 -39.01 14.48 57.74
CA LEU A 56 -37.72 14.07 57.18
C LEU A 56 -37.09 15.12 56.26
N TYR A 57 -37.89 15.90 55.53
CA TYR A 57 -37.41 17.05 54.75
C TYR A 57 -36.58 18.02 55.60
N PHE A 58 -37.14 18.54 56.69
CA PHE A 58 -36.43 19.47 57.59
C PHE A 58 -35.20 18.80 58.23
N ILE A 59 -35.35 17.57 58.71
CA ILE A 59 -34.24 16.77 59.27
C ILE A 59 -33.03 16.71 58.30
N LEU A 60 -33.29 16.54 57.01
CA LEU A 60 -32.25 16.50 55.99
C LEU A 60 -31.65 17.89 55.70
N LEU A 61 -32.43 18.97 55.69
CA LEU A 61 -31.91 20.34 55.54
C LEU A 61 -30.90 20.70 56.64
N HIS A 62 -31.24 20.51 57.91
CA HIS A 62 -30.33 20.76 59.04
C HIS A 62 -29.07 19.88 58.95
N LYS A 63 -29.22 18.63 58.50
CA LYS A 63 -28.11 17.69 58.35
C LYS A 63 -27.17 18.06 57.19
N ILE A 64 -27.70 18.56 56.07
CA ILE A 64 -26.91 19.07 54.94
C ILE A 64 -26.14 20.32 55.36
N ALA A 65 -26.80 21.27 56.04
CA ALA A 65 -26.16 22.47 56.60
C ALA A 65 -25.02 22.12 57.59
N TYR A 66 -25.25 21.15 58.49
CA TYR A 66 -24.23 20.62 59.40
C TYR A 66 -23.01 20.02 58.66
N LEU A 67 -23.25 19.25 57.59
CA LEU A 67 -22.16 18.62 56.81
C LEU A 67 -21.37 19.65 56.00
N HIS A 68 -22.03 20.67 55.44
CA HIS A 68 -21.36 21.79 54.75
C HIS A 68 -20.48 22.59 55.72
N LYS A 69 -20.97 22.94 56.92
CA LYS A 69 -20.15 23.56 57.99
C LYS A 69 -18.91 22.72 58.36
N GLN A 70 -18.94 21.40 58.17
CA GLN A 70 -17.80 20.49 58.37
C GLN A 70 -16.95 20.23 57.11
N LYS A 71 -17.24 20.89 55.98
CA LYS A 71 -16.63 20.65 54.65
C LYS A 71 -16.71 19.17 54.21
N LYS A 72 -17.78 18.47 54.58
CA LYS A 72 -18.06 17.08 54.20
C LYS A 72 -19.06 17.03 53.05
N ASN A 73 -18.84 16.13 52.10
CA ASN A 73 -19.74 15.94 50.97
C ASN A 73 -21.10 15.41 51.44
N CYS A 74 -22.13 16.25 51.37
CA CYS A 74 -23.49 15.90 51.79
C CYS A 74 -24.13 14.82 50.89
N LEU A 75 -23.81 14.81 49.60
CA LEU A 75 -24.35 13.84 48.63
C LEU A 75 -23.77 12.43 48.86
N THR A 76 -22.48 12.34 49.21
CA THR A 76 -21.85 11.08 49.68
C THR A 76 -22.60 10.53 50.90
N TYR A 77 -22.95 11.39 51.85
CA TYR A 77 -23.73 10.99 53.02
C TYR A 77 -25.15 10.53 52.65
N LEU A 78 -25.89 11.25 51.79
CA LEU A 78 -27.23 10.86 51.34
C LEU A 78 -27.23 9.53 50.57
N CYS A 79 -26.23 9.31 49.71
CA CYS A 79 -25.97 8.03 49.04
C CYS A 79 -25.73 6.90 50.06
N SER A 80 -24.96 7.16 51.13
CA SER A 80 -24.75 6.18 52.22
C SER A 80 -26.03 5.86 53.01
N CYS A 81 -26.94 6.83 53.15
CA CYS A 81 -28.24 6.62 53.79
C CYS A 81 -29.13 5.72 52.92
N SER A 82 -29.19 5.96 51.61
CA SER A 82 -29.88 5.09 50.64
C SER A 82 -29.30 3.66 50.60
N ALA A 83 -27.98 3.52 50.71
CA ALA A 83 -27.32 2.23 50.82
C ALA A 83 -27.69 1.50 52.12
N ARG A 84 -27.73 2.18 53.27
CA ARG A 84 -28.19 1.61 54.55
C ARG A 84 -29.68 1.24 54.54
N LEU A 85 -30.54 2.06 53.96
CA LEU A 85 -31.97 1.74 53.77
C LEU A 85 -32.18 0.48 52.91
N SER A 86 -31.24 0.18 52.00
CA SER A 86 -31.26 -1.06 51.21
C SER A 86 -30.84 -2.30 52.00
N ASP A 87 -30.23 -2.16 53.18
CA ASP A 87 -29.79 -3.30 54.02
C ASP A 87 -30.87 -3.67 55.06
N LYS A 88 -31.70 -4.65 54.70
CA LYS A 88 -32.72 -5.20 55.60
C LYS A 88 -32.15 -5.79 56.90
N ALA A 89 -30.85 -6.10 57.00
CA ALA A 89 -30.26 -6.63 58.22
C ALA A 89 -30.27 -5.60 59.37
N LEU A 90 -30.08 -4.31 59.07
CA LEU A 90 -30.08 -3.23 60.07
C LEU A 90 -31.41 -3.16 60.83
N PHE A 91 -32.53 -3.38 60.14
CA PHE A 91 -33.89 -3.17 60.65
C PHE A 91 -34.53 -4.42 61.28
N LYS A 92 -33.86 -5.59 61.25
CA LYS A 92 -34.39 -6.85 61.80
C LYS A 92 -34.83 -6.76 63.27
N HIS A 93 -34.23 -5.88 64.05
CA HIS A 93 -34.54 -5.68 65.47
C HIS A 93 -35.91 -5.03 65.72
N LEU A 94 -36.54 -4.42 64.69
CA LEU A 94 -37.78 -3.64 64.82
C LEU A 94 -39.07 -4.47 64.69
N GLN A 95 -38.98 -5.74 64.30
CA GLN A 95 -40.13 -6.64 64.11
C GLN A 95 -41.23 -5.97 63.25
N LEU A 96 -40.86 -5.59 62.02
CA LEU A 96 -41.76 -5.10 60.97
C LEU A 96 -41.93 -6.19 59.91
N ASP A 97 -43.06 -6.21 59.21
CA ASP A 97 -43.17 -7.08 58.03
C ASP A 97 -42.24 -6.59 56.90
N ASN A 98 -41.82 -7.52 56.03
CA ASN A 98 -40.98 -7.22 54.88
C ASN A 98 -41.64 -6.21 53.94
N LYS A 99 -42.97 -6.26 53.76
CA LYS A 99 -43.67 -5.33 52.87
C LYS A 99 -43.75 -3.92 53.47
N GLU A 100 -44.18 -3.81 54.73
CA GLU A 100 -44.18 -2.52 55.43
C GLU A 100 -42.79 -1.87 55.43
N LEU A 101 -41.74 -2.65 55.70
CA LEU A 101 -40.37 -2.17 55.67
C LEU A 101 -39.93 -1.73 54.26
N ASP A 102 -40.32 -2.44 53.20
CA ASP A 102 -40.03 -2.03 51.82
C ASP A 102 -40.78 -0.75 51.44
N ASP A 103 -42.06 -0.61 51.80
CA ASP A 103 -42.85 0.59 51.54
C ASP A 103 -42.25 1.81 52.27
N ILE A 104 -41.89 1.66 53.56
CA ILE A 104 -41.26 2.70 54.39
C ILE A 104 -39.86 3.08 53.89
N THR A 105 -39.01 2.10 53.57
CA THR A 105 -37.64 2.38 53.11
C THR A 105 -37.62 2.99 51.71
N ASN A 106 -38.61 2.67 50.86
CA ASN A 106 -38.80 3.37 49.59
C ASN A 106 -39.22 4.84 49.80
N GLU A 107 -40.18 5.11 50.68
CA GLU A 107 -40.63 6.49 50.97
C GLU A 107 -39.50 7.37 51.53
N ILE A 108 -38.82 6.92 52.58
CA ILE A 108 -37.65 7.62 53.15
C ILE A 108 -36.57 7.83 52.07
N ASN A 109 -36.35 6.84 51.21
CA ASN A 109 -35.40 6.96 50.11
C ASN A 109 -35.86 7.98 49.04
N ASN A 110 -37.16 8.09 48.74
CA ASN A 110 -37.67 9.06 47.77
C ASN A 110 -37.44 10.49 48.27
N GLN A 111 -37.73 10.76 49.55
CA GLN A 111 -37.42 12.05 50.16
C GLN A 111 -35.91 12.37 50.21
N ILE A 112 -35.05 11.35 50.37
CA ILE A 112 -33.60 11.49 50.24
C ILE A 112 -33.19 11.89 48.81
N ILE A 113 -33.81 11.32 47.77
CA ILE A 113 -33.55 11.70 46.37
C ILE A 113 -34.05 13.12 46.10
N ASN A 114 -35.24 13.49 46.55
CA ASN A 114 -35.78 14.84 46.41
C ASN A 114 -34.89 15.88 47.11
N SER A 115 -34.30 15.53 48.26
CA SER A 115 -33.30 16.35 48.95
C SER A 115 -32.00 16.54 48.16
N VAL A 116 -31.63 15.59 47.28
CA VAL A 116 -30.53 15.78 46.32
C VAL A 116 -30.93 16.76 45.22
N ILE A 117 -32.14 16.66 44.66
CA ILE A 117 -32.63 17.61 43.64
C ILE A 117 -32.65 19.04 44.20
N ILE A 118 -33.25 19.24 45.38
CA ILE A 118 -33.31 20.53 46.08
C ILE A 118 -31.92 21.09 46.42
N TYR A 119 -30.94 20.23 46.69
CA TYR A 119 -29.53 20.65 46.81
C TYR A 119 -28.95 21.14 45.49
N LEU A 120 -29.28 20.54 44.36
CA LEU A 120 -28.78 21.00 43.05
C LEU A 120 -29.47 22.30 42.61
N GLU A 121 -30.79 22.42 42.77
CA GLU A 121 -31.66 23.51 42.28
C GLU A 121 -31.44 24.93 42.84
N ASN A 122 -30.57 25.13 43.85
CA ASN A 122 -30.26 26.46 44.40
C ASN A 122 -31.36 27.12 45.26
N LEU A 123 -32.28 26.37 45.87
CA LEU A 123 -33.43 26.97 46.59
C LEU A 123 -33.07 27.74 47.90
N GLU A 124 -31.79 27.81 48.29
CA GLU A 124 -31.24 28.48 49.49
C GLU A 124 -31.92 28.18 50.85
N VAL A 125 -32.70 27.09 50.93
CA VAL A 125 -33.49 26.62 52.09
C VAL A 125 -32.68 26.12 53.31
N TYR A 126 -31.39 26.44 53.46
CA TYR A 126 -30.52 25.80 54.46
C TYR A 126 -30.37 26.64 55.76
N PRO A 127 -30.70 26.08 56.95
CA PRO A 127 -30.56 26.79 58.22
C PRO A 127 -29.13 27.24 58.51
N ASP A 128 -28.95 28.54 58.80
CA ASP A 128 -27.67 29.18 59.13
C ASP A 128 -26.55 28.99 58.07
N VAL A 129 -26.87 28.71 56.80
CA VAL A 129 -25.89 28.46 55.73
C VAL A 129 -26.42 28.89 54.36
N THR A 130 -25.70 29.76 53.65
CA THR A 130 -25.81 29.86 52.19
C THR A 130 -24.73 28.99 51.53
N ILE A 131 -25.10 28.20 50.51
CA ILE A 131 -24.19 27.26 49.83
C ILE A 131 -24.07 27.67 48.35
N PRO A 132 -22.99 28.37 47.93
CA PRO A 132 -22.87 28.92 46.59
C PRO A 132 -22.94 27.88 45.47
N ALA A 133 -23.55 28.21 44.33
CA ALA A 133 -23.71 27.31 43.19
C ALA A 133 -22.40 26.63 42.75
N LYS A 134 -21.28 27.38 42.75
CA LYS A 134 -19.94 26.84 42.43
C LYS A 134 -19.48 25.75 43.40
N GLU A 135 -19.77 25.89 44.70
CA GLU A 135 -19.45 24.86 45.70
C GLU A 135 -20.32 23.62 45.53
N ARG A 136 -21.60 23.79 45.20
CA ARG A 136 -22.52 22.65 44.98
C ARG A 136 -22.17 21.86 43.73
N VAL A 137 -21.83 22.54 42.63
CA VAL A 137 -21.33 21.90 41.41
C VAL A 137 -20.02 21.13 41.68
N HIS A 138 -19.08 21.70 42.44
CA HIS A 138 -17.86 20.98 42.81
C HIS A 138 -18.14 19.78 43.76
N THR A 139 -19.04 19.95 44.73
CA THR A 139 -19.49 18.87 45.63
C THR A 139 -20.18 17.75 44.85
N PHE A 140 -20.96 18.08 43.82
CA PHE A 140 -21.58 17.11 42.92
C PHE A 140 -20.55 16.41 42.02
N TYR A 141 -19.56 17.14 41.49
CA TYR A 141 -18.46 16.56 40.72
C TYR A 141 -17.65 15.53 41.53
N GLU A 142 -17.18 15.88 42.74
CA GLU A 142 -16.44 14.94 43.61
C GLU A 142 -17.32 13.78 44.09
N PHE A 143 -18.62 14.02 44.30
CA PHE A 143 -19.58 12.96 44.61
C PHE A 143 -19.70 11.94 43.45
N LEU A 144 -19.91 12.44 42.22
CA LEU A 144 -20.01 11.60 41.02
C LEU A 144 -18.71 10.85 40.73
N LYS A 145 -17.56 11.45 41.05
CA LYS A 145 -16.21 10.88 40.87
C LYS A 145 -15.94 9.68 41.78
N ASP A 146 -16.07 9.86 43.10
CA ASP A 146 -15.52 8.92 44.09
C ASP A 146 -16.58 8.25 45.00
N SER A 147 -17.85 8.68 44.98
CA SER A 147 -18.87 8.26 45.96
C SER A 147 -20.24 7.83 45.39
N CYS A 148 -20.49 8.06 44.11
CA CYS A 148 -21.80 7.81 43.52
C CYS A 148 -21.97 6.35 43.08
N THR A 149 -23.10 5.73 43.43
CA THR A 149 -23.43 4.36 42.98
C THR A 149 -24.39 4.40 41.80
N SER A 150 -24.26 3.45 40.86
CA SER A 150 -25.15 3.36 39.69
C SER A 150 -26.62 3.15 40.05
N ARG A 151 -26.92 2.64 41.26
CA ARG A 151 -28.29 2.49 41.76
C ARG A 151 -28.88 3.82 42.23
N PHE A 152 -28.09 4.63 42.94
CA PHE A 152 -28.50 5.94 43.42
C PHE A 152 -28.65 6.94 42.27
N LEU A 153 -27.69 6.98 41.34
CA LEU A 153 -27.76 7.87 40.17
C LEU A 153 -28.96 7.55 39.25
N LYS A 154 -29.34 6.27 39.10
CA LYS A 154 -30.57 5.90 38.37
C LYS A 154 -31.83 6.46 39.03
N LYS A 155 -31.92 6.47 40.36
CA LYS A 155 -33.06 7.08 41.06
C LYS A 155 -33.09 8.61 40.91
N ILE A 156 -31.93 9.28 40.95
CA ILE A 156 -31.82 10.72 40.65
C ILE A 156 -32.29 11.02 39.22
N LEU A 157 -31.78 10.28 38.24
CA LEU A 157 -32.12 10.48 36.82
C LEU A 157 -33.60 10.23 36.51
N LEU A 158 -34.25 9.28 37.19
CA LEU A 158 -35.69 9.04 37.03
C LEU A 158 -36.55 10.21 37.54
N VAL A 159 -36.16 10.86 38.64
CA VAL A 159 -36.87 12.05 39.16
C VAL A 159 -36.62 13.26 38.26
N ILE A 160 -35.39 13.44 37.76
CA ILE A 160 -35.06 14.46 36.74
C ILE A 160 -35.90 14.24 35.48
N GLU A 161 -35.96 13.01 34.95
CA GLU A 161 -36.77 12.65 33.78
C GLU A 161 -38.27 12.77 34.02
N GLU A 162 -38.74 12.80 35.28
CA GLU A 162 -40.13 13.08 35.63
C GLU A 162 -40.43 14.58 35.67
N ASN A 163 -39.53 15.38 36.23
CA ASN A 163 -39.65 16.84 36.27
C ASN A 163 -39.54 17.44 34.85
N ASP A 164 -38.54 17.01 34.07
CA ASP A 164 -38.22 17.54 32.74
C ASP A 164 -39.28 17.23 31.66
N LYS A 165 -40.36 16.48 31.98
CA LYS A 165 -41.51 16.23 31.09
C LYS A 165 -42.33 17.47 30.78
N ASN A 166 -42.40 18.42 31.72
CA ASN A 166 -43.27 19.59 31.64
C ASN A 166 -42.51 20.87 31.22
N GLU A 167 -41.18 20.79 31.10
CA GLU A 167 -40.31 21.92 30.75
C GLU A 167 -40.15 22.01 29.22
N GLU A 168 -40.76 23.03 28.61
CA GLU A 168 -40.68 23.27 27.15
C GLU A 168 -39.29 23.79 26.73
N THR A 169 -38.61 24.55 27.58
CA THR A 169 -37.29 25.14 27.33
C THR A 169 -36.16 24.16 27.69
N GLU A 170 -35.32 23.82 26.71
CA GLU A 170 -34.13 22.98 26.95
C GLU A 170 -33.16 23.58 27.97
N GLU A 171 -33.06 24.91 28.08
CA GLU A 171 -32.19 25.53 29.09
C GLU A 171 -32.76 25.40 30.52
N ASP A 172 -34.05 25.11 30.67
CA ASP A 172 -34.70 24.96 31.97
C ASP A 172 -34.70 23.55 32.55
N LYS A 173 -34.50 22.53 31.72
CA LYS A 173 -34.44 21.13 32.13
C LYS A 173 -33.36 20.88 33.18
N GLN A 174 -33.74 20.23 34.28
CA GLN A 174 -32.87 19.85 35.39
C GLN A 174 -31.66 19.03 34.91
N LEU A 175 -31.84 18.13 33.92
CA LEU A 175 -30.71 17.39 33.32
C LEU A 175 -29.64 18.35 32.77
N ASN A 176 -30.07 19.37 32.02
CA ASN A 176 -29.19 20.32 31.37
C ASN A 176 -28.57 21.28 32.41
N LYS A 177 -29.37 21.79 33.36
CA LYS A 177 -28.92 22.64 34.48
C LYS A 177 -27.86 21.94 35.35
N PHE A 178 -28.04 20.67 35.70
CA PHE A 178 -27.14 19.96 36.63
C PHE A 178 -25.91 19.36 35.94
N PHE A 179 -26.05 18.78 34.73
CA PHE A 179 -24.94 18.05 34.10
C PHE A 179 -24.09 18.90 33.14
N THR A 180 -24.57 20.02 32.59
CA THR A 180 -23.72 20.90 31.75
C THR A 180 -22.49 21.43 32.51
N PRO A 181 -22.61 21.92 33.76
CA PRO A 181 -21.44 22.33 34.54
C PRO A 181 -20.47 21.17 34.82
N ILE A 182 -20.99 19.96 35.03
CA ILE A 182 -20.18 18.74 35.26
C ILE A 182 -19.42 18.33 33.99
N VAL A 183 -20.06 18.37 32.81
CA VAL A 183 -19.41 18.08 31.52
C VAL A 183 -18.32 19.11 31.21
N ASN A 184 -18.53 20.38 31.56
CA ASN A 184 -17.50 21.42 31.42
C ASN A 184 -16.33 21.22 32.40
N LEU A 185 -16.58 20.89 33.67
CA LEU A 185 -15.51 20.51 34.61
C LEU A 185 -14.75 19.25 34.15
N ILE A 186 -15.42 18.27 33.56
CA ILE A 186 -14.76 17.10 32.95
C ILE A 186 -13.87 17.53 31.78
N PHE A 187 -14.34 18.41 30.90
CA PHE A 187 -13.57 18.94 29.77
C PHE A 187 -12.35 19.77 30.20
N GLU A 188 -12.47 20.57 31.26
CA GLU A 188 -11.38 21.35 31.85
C GLU A 188 -10.34 20.45 32.54
N ASN A 189 -10.79 19.45 33.31
CA ASN A 189 -9.89 18.54 34.05
C ASN A 189 -9.27 17.44 33.16
N LEU A 190 -9.87 17.11 32.01
CA LEU A 190 -9.23 16.37 30.92
C LEU A 190 -8.18 17.25 30.21
N GLY A 191 -7.15 17.69 30.94
CA GLY A 191 -6.03 18.44 30.37
C GLY A 191 -5.25 17.62 29.33
N GLY A 192 -4.68 18.29 28.32
CA GLY A 192 -3.90 17.68 27.23
C GLY A 192 -2.53 17.13 27.63
N ARG A 193 -2.48 16.29 28.68
CA ARG A 193 -1.28 15.63 29.21
C ARG A 193 -0.95 14.35 28.45
N ASN A 194 0.32 13.94 28.47
CA ASN A 194 0.83 12.73 27.82
C ASN A 194 0.50 11.47 28.64
N LEU A 195 0.86 10.29 28.13
CA LEU A 195 0.70 9.00 28.81
C LEU A 195 1.77 8.80 29.92
N VAL A 196 1.67 9.63 30.95
CA VAL A 196 2.60 9.71 32.08
C VAL A 196 1.95 9.31 33.41
N TYR A 197 0.62 9.37 33.50
CA TYR A 197 -0.20 8.94 34.63
C TYR A 197 -1.38 8.11 34.08
N PRO A 198 -1.39 6.77 34.21
CA PRO A 198 -2.41 5.92 33.58
C PRO A 198 -3.78 6.06 34.23
N LYS A 199 -3.85 6.32 35.54
CA LYS A 199 -5.11 6.61 36.24
C LYS A 199 -5.56 8.05 35.96
N ASN A 200 -6.33 8.20 34.88
CA ASN A 200 -7.11 9.41 34.64
C ASN A 200 -8.52 9.23 35.23
N ASP A 201 -8.68 9.57 36.51
CA ASP A 201 -9.96 9.48 37.23
C ASP A 201 -11.10 10.22 36.50
N VAL A 202 -10.78 11.30 35.77
CA VAL A 202 -11.75 12.10 35.00
C VAL A 202 -12.28 11.31 33.79
N ALA A 203 -11.45 10.49 33.15
CA ALA A 203 -11.88 9.56 32.10
C ALA A 203 -12.70 8.39 32.68
N VAL A 204 -12.38 7.92 33.89
CA VAL A 204 -13.19 6.91 34.60
C VAL A 204 -14.58 7.47 34.97
N LEU A 205 -14.64 8.71 35.45
CA LEU A 205 -15.88 9.45 35.68
C LEU A 205 -16.69 9.60 34.38
N LEU A 206 -16.06 9.99 33.27
CA LEU A 206 -16.74 10.10 31.97
C LEU A 206 -17.27 8.72 31.48
N LYS A 207 -16.55 7.63 31.75
CA LYS A 207 -17.02 6.25 31.48
C LYS A 207 -18.21 5.85 32.35
N PHE A 208 -18.21 6.23 33.63
CA PHE A 208 -19.35 6.04 34.53
C PHE A 208 -20.57 6.82 34.05
N LEU A 209 -20.44 8.13 33.81
CA LEU A 209 -21.56 8.98 33.38
C LEU A 209 -22.12 8.59 32.01
N SER A 210 -21.27 8.27 31.04
CA SER A 210 -21.74 7.82 29.72
C SER A 210 -22.47 6.46 29.78
N SER A 211 -22.34 5.67 30.85
CA SER A 211 -23.10 4.41 30.97
C SER A 211 -24.61 4.59 31.19
N PHE A 212 -25.07 5.82 31.45
CA PHE A 212 -26.50 6.16 31.58
C PHE A 212 -26.98 6.86 30.31
N LYS A 213 -28.06 6.36 29.69
CA LYS A 213 -28.51 6.83 28.36
C LYS A 213 -28.81 8.33 28.33
N GLN A 214 -29.55 8.86 29.31
CA GLN A 214 -29.89 10.29 29.37
C GLN A 214 -28.62 11.16 29.39
N ILE A 215 -27.63 10.79 30.20
CA ILE A 215 -26.37 11.53 30.30
C ILE A 215 -25.52 11.34 29.03
N ALA A 216 -25.49 10.15 28.42
CA ALA A 216 -24.78 9.91 27.16
C ALA A 216 -25.32 10.77 26.00
N GLU A 217 -26.64 10.94 25.93
CA GLU A 217 -27.28 11.78 24.93
C GLU A 217 -27.02 13.28 25.22
N HIS A 218 -27.17 13.74 26.47
CA HIS A 218 -26.78 15.10 26.89
C HIS A 218 -25.33 15.44 26.55
N ILE A 219 -24.41 14.53 26.88
CA ILE A 219 -22.98 14.63 26.56
C ILE A 219 -22.78 14.93 25.06
N ILE A 220 -23.51 14.26 24.16
CA ILE A 220 -23.42 14.46 22.70
C ILE A 220 -24.03 15.79 22.23
N TYR A 221 -25.04 16.32 22.91
CA TYR A 221 -25.58 17.65 22.56
C TYR A 221 -24.78 18.81 23.15
N SER A 222 -23.86 18.55 24.08
CA SER A 222 -22.95 19.57 24.63
C SER A 222 -22.01 20.17 23.57
N LYS A 223 -21.93 21.51 23.58
CA LYS A 223 -21.05 22.33 22.71
C LYS A 223 -19.57 21.88 22.80
N SER A 224 -19.15 21.35 23.95
CA SER A 224 -17.78 20.94 24.27
C SER A 224 -17.31 19.66 23.55
N ILE A 225 -18.18 18.92 22.85
CA ILE A 225 -17.78 17.72 22.06
C ILE A 225 -17.49 18.03 20.60
N PHE A 226 -18.21 18.98 20.00
CA PHE A 226 -18.13 19.23 18.55
C PHE A 226 -17.63 20.65 18.21
N LEU A 227 -17.34 21.47 19.23
CA LEU A 227 -16.77 22.83 19.20
C LEU A 227 -16.81 23.54 17.83
N HIS A 228 -17.92 24.24 17.57
CA HIS A 228 -18.19 25.01 16.35
C HIS A 228 -18.25 24.23 15.00
N LEU A 229 -18.31 22.90 15.02
CA LEU A 229 -18.96 22.17 13.93
C LEU A 229 -20.48 22.42 13.98
N ASN A 230 -20.95 23.46 13.26
CA ASN A 230 -22.37 23.67 12.98
C ASN A 230 -22.89 22.61 11.99
N LEU A 231 -22.92 21.35 12.44
CA LEU A 231 -23.52 20.23 11.71
C LEU A 231 -25.02 20.45 11.49
N ARG A 232 -25.68 21.17 12.41
CA ARG A 232 -27.12 21.49 12.32
C ARG A 232 -27.44 22.37 11.11
N ASP A 233 -26.57 23.31 10.80
CA ASP A 233 -26.72 24.20 9.65
C ASP A 233 -26.34 23.46 8.36
N LYS A 234 -25.23 22.73 8.34
CA LYS A 234 -24.83 21.95 7.15
C LYS A 234 -25.83 20.84 6.76
N ILE A 235 -26.58 20.29 7.73
CA ILE A 235 -27.71 19.39 7.46
C ILE A 235 -28.91 20.15 6.86
N ARG A 236 -29.13 21.44 7.19
CA ARG A 236 -30.12 22.30 6.54
C ARG A 236 -29.68 22.80 5.16
N ASP A 237 -28.45 23.27 5.02
CA ASP A 237 -27.93 23.83 3.77
C ASP A 237 -28.02 22.80 2.63
N CYS A 238 -27.73 21.53 2.92
CA CYS A 238 -27.88 20.43 1.96
C CYS A 238 -29.32 19.90 1.80
N VAL A 239 -30.30 20.46 2.50
CA VAL A 239 -31.75 20.27 2.26
C VAL A 239 -32.34 21.46 1.49
N PHE A 240 -31.80 22.67 1.67
CA PHE A 240 -32.25 23.89 1.02
C PHE A 240 -31.47 24.30 -0.24
N SER A 241 -30.37 23.61 -0.60
CA SER A 241 -29.65 23.80 -1.87
C SER A 241 -30.42 23.31 -3.11
N GLY A 242 -31.75 23.37 -3.07
CA GLY A 242 -32.68 22.77 -4.00
C GLY A 242 -33.98 23.56 -4.17
N ASN A 243 -33.96 24.89 -3.98
CA ASN A 243 -34.86 25.81 -4.68
C ASN A 243 -34.41 27.28 -4.62
N GLU A 244 -34.74 28.00 -5.70
CA GLU A 244 -34.91 29.46 -5.83
C GLU A 244 -33.85 30.43 -5.28
N ALA A 245 -33.15 31.11 -6.20
CA ALA A 245 -32.36 32.30 -5.92
C ALA A 245 -33.08 33.56 -6.41
N ALA A 246 -33.52 34.44 -5.49
CA ALA A 246 -34.08 35.75 -5.84
C ALA A 246 -33.89 36.80 -4.72
N THR A 247 -33.30 37.95 -5.11
CA THR A 247 -33.54 39.32 -4.60
C THR A 247 -33.70 39.60 -3.09
N VAL A 248 -32.80 40.43 -2.52
CA VAL A 248 -33.01 41.88 -2.26
C VAL A 248 -31.77 42.48 -1.57
N GLU A 249 -31.39 43.71 -1.94
CA GLU A 249 -30.38 44.53 -1.22
C GLU A 249 -31.07 45.66 -0.43
N SER A 250 -30.56 46.04 0.76
CA SER A 250 -30.32 47.46 1.14
C SER A 250 -29.75 47.68 2.57
N ALA A 251 -28.43 47.96 2.64
CA ALA A 251 -27.77 49.13 3.24
C ALA A 251 -28.06 49.69 4.68
N ILE A 252 -27.00 50.32 5.23
CA ILE A 252 -26.92 51.34 6.33
C ILE A 252 -27.00 50.85 7.80
N SER A 253 -25.85 50.80 8.49
CA SER A 253 -25.44 51.76 9.55
C SER A 253 -24.13 51.32 10.22
N ALA A 254 -23.44 52.21 10.95
CA ALA A 254 -22.22 51.86 11.70
C ALA A 254 -22.04 52.70 12.98
N THR A 255 -21.98 52.04 14.14
CA THR A 255 -21.41 52.60 15.39
C THR A 255 -20.98 51.52 16.38
N HIS A 256 -19.82 51.72 17.00
CA HIS A 256 -19.26 51.11 18.22
C HIS A 256 -19.79 49.76 18.78
N GLY A 257 -18.88 48.77 18.78
CA GLY A 257 -18.41 48.20 20.06
C GLY A 257 -19.16 47.02 20.67
N GLY A 258 -19.34 45.93 19.91
CA GLY A 258 -19.83 44.63 20.42
C GLY A 258 -18.95 43.45 20.00
N PHE A 259 -18.97 42.37 20.79
CA PHE A 259 -18.54 41.04 20.35
C PHE A 259 -19.75 40.36 19.70
N ASP A 260 -20.01 40.67 18.43
CA ASP A 260 -21.21 40.13 17.77
C ASP A 260 -21.08 38.65 17.44
N VAL A 261 -22.13 37.93 17.84
CA VAL A 261 -22.44 36.56 17.42
C VAL A 261 -23.04 36.63 16.01
N GLU A 262 -23.14 35.48 15.34
CA GLU A 262 -23.73 35.32 14.00
C GLU A 262 -22.91 35.88 12.83
N LYS A 263 -22.09 35.00 12.25
CA LYS A 263 -21.60 35.14 10.87
C LYS A 263 -21.69 33.78 10.19
N PRO A 264 -22.34 33.63 9.02
CA PRO A 264 -22.49 32.35 8.36
C PRO A 264 -21.13 31.85 7.80
N CYS A 265 -20.62 30.74 8.35
CA CYS A 265 -19.29 30.21 8.01
C CYS A 265 -19.30 29.42 6.69
N SER A 266 -19.19 30.13 5.57
CA SER A 266 -19.06 29.56 4.23
C SER A 266 -17.59 29.51 3.76
N LYS A 267 -16.91 28.36 3.89
CA LYS A 267 -15.82 27.85 3.00
C LYS A 267 -15.26 26.49 3.45
N ASP A 268 -15.03 25.57 2.50
CA ASP A 268 -14.40 24.26 2.74
C ASP A 268 -13.00 24.31 3.37
N LYS A 269 -12.28 25.44 3.23
CA LYS A 269 -10.94 25.63 3.82
C LYS A 269 -10.94 25.45 5.34
N GLU A 270 -12.05 25.73 6.02
CA GLU A 270 -12.18 25.58 7.48
C GLU A 270 -12.32 24.11 7.91
N ILE A 271 -12.97 23.27 7.09
CA ILE A 271 -13.10 21.83 7.39
C ILE A 271 -11.73 21.15 7.25
N ASN A 272 -11.01 21.46 6.17
CA ASN A 272 -9.69 20.92 5.88
C ASN A 272 -8.57 21.55 6.75
N SER A 273 -8.93 22.23 7.85
CA SER A 273 -7.99 22.81 8.83
C SER A 273 -8.46 22.70 10.29
N CYS A 274 -9.57 22.00 10.58
CA CYS A 274 -10.13 21.93 11.94
C CYS A 274 -9.55 20.80 12.82
N GLY A 275 -8.93 19.77 12.25
CA GLY A 275 -8.49 18.56 12.96
C GLY A 275 -7.65 18.80 14.22
N TYR A 276 -6.60 19.63 14.13
CA TYR A 276 -5.76 19.96 15.30
C TYR A 276 -6.52 20.73 16.39
N ASN A 277 -7.44 21.61 15.99
CA ASN A 277 -8.30 22.34 16.92
C ASN A 277 -9.25 21.35 17.64
N LEU A 278 -9.89 20.44 16.90
CA LEU A 278 -10.72 19.38 17.48
C LEU A 278 -9.93 18.50 18.45
N GLN A 279 -8.68 18.12 18.15
CA GLN A 279 -7.82 17.37 19.08
C GLN A 279 -7.57 18.12 20.40
N LEU A 280 -7.29 19.43 20.33
CA LEU A 280 -6.98 20.22 21.53
C LEU A 280 -8.21 20.74 22.29
N ASN A 281 -9.36 20.90 21.62
CA ASN A 281 -10.51 21.63 22.16
C ASN A 281 -11.85 20.88 22.11
N SER A 282 -11.92 19.63 21.62
CA SER A 282 -13.09 18.77 21.81
C SER A 282 -12.90 17.77 22.95
N LEU A 283 -13.99 17.38 23.61
CA LEU A 283 -13.97 16.36 24.66
C LEU A 283 -13.36 15.03 24.17
N LEU A 284 -13.77 14.56 22.99
CA LEU A 284 -13.22 13.33 22.39
C LEU A 284 -11.75 13.51 21.97
N GLY A 285 -11.38 14.70 21.48
CA GLY A 285 -9.98 15.05 21.17
C GLY A 285 -9.06 14.98 22.38
N ARG A 286 -9.46 15.59 23.50
CA ARG A 286 -8.70 15.55 24.75
C ARG A 286 -8.68 14.15 25.37
N LEU A 287 -9.79 13.42 25.32
CA LEU A 287 -9.90 12.03 25.77
C LEU A 287 -8.96 11.07 25.01
N LEU A 288 -8.79 11.28 23.70
CA LEU A 288 -7.97 10.43 22.82
C LEU A 288 -6.54 10.93 22.61
N SER A 289 -6.17 12.08 23.19
CA SER A 289 -4.80 12.63 23.12
C SER A 289 -3.72 11.92 23.97
N PRO A 290 -3.99 11.21 25.07
CA PRO A 290 -2.93 10.54 25.83
C PRO A 290 -2.27 9.42 25.00
N THR A 291 -0.99 9.60 24.68
CA THR A 291 -0.19 8.66 23.89
C THR A 291 1.25 8.64 24.40
N VAL A 292 2.01 7.57 24.10
CA VAL A 292 3.43 7.43 24.46
C VAL A 292 4.37 8.18 23.51
N ILE A 293 3.90 8.51 22.31
CA ILE A 293 4.63 9.28 21.31
C ILE A 293 4.68 10.76 21.74
N THR A 294 5.78 11.45 21.41
CA THR A 294 5.98 12.86 21.74
C THR A 294 4.92 13.73 21.03
N MET A 295 4.23 14.60 21.77
CA MET A 295 3.30 15.59 21.19
C MET A 295 3.81 17.03 21.41
N PRO A 296 3.74 17.91 20.39
CA PRO A 296 4.36 19.24 20.45
C PRO A 296 3.60 20.26 21.31
N ASN A 297 2.40 19.95 21.80
CA ASN A 297 1.67 20.79 22.76
C ASN A 297 2.13 20.61 24.22
N ILE A 298 3.10 19.72 24.49
CA ILE A 298 3.54 19.35 25.83
C ILE A 298 5.00 19.78 26.00
N THR A 299 5.22 20.84 26.79
CA THR A 299 6.53 21.51 26.91
C THR A 299 7.37 21.02 28.09
N LYS A 300 6.76 20.43 29.11
CA LYS A 300 7.46 19.92 30.30
C LYS A 300 8.03 18.53 30.05
N LYS A 301 9.35 18.36 30.17
CA LYS A 301 10.02 17.07 29.97
C LYS A 301 9.48 15.95 30.88
N GLU A 302 9.15 16.25 32.13
CA GLU A 302 8.56 15.29 33.08
C GLU A 302 7.19 14.74 32.63
N GLU A 303 6.44 15.53 31.86
CA GLU A 303 5.16 15.15 31.28
C GLU A 303 5.30 14.52 29.88
N ILE A 304 6.51 14.10 29.45
CA ILE A 304 6.71 13.39 28.17
C ILE A 304 7.27 11.99 28.46
N ALA A 305 6.58 10.93 28.03
CA ALA A 305 6.98 9.54 28.28
C ALA A 305 8.43 9.24 27.83
N MET A 306 8.85 9.79 26.69
CA MET A 306 10.23 9.72 26.20
C MET A 306 11.27 10.14 27.25
N TYR A 307 11.12 11.35 27.81
CA TYR A 307 12.06 11.88 28.80
C TYR A 307 11.86 11.28 30.20
N LYS A 308 10.66 10.81 30.54
CA LYS A 308 10.40 10.16 31.84
C LYS A 308 11.04 8.78 31.97
N TYR A 309 11.11 8.00 30.89
CA TYR A 309 11.54 6.60 30.95
C TYR A 309 12.91 6.33 30.31
N PHE A 310 13.25 7.03 29.22
CA PHE A 310 14.44 6.72 28.41
C PHE A 310 15.58 7.74 28.50
N TYR A 311 15.39 8.86 29.21
CA TYR A 311 16.42 9.88 29.43
C TYR A 311 16.97 9.82 30.86
N ASN A 312 18.27 10.09 31.03
CA ASN A 312 18.90 10.26 32.33
C ASN A 312 19.29 11.73 32.55
N SER A 313 18.60 12.40 33.47
CA SER A 313 18.83 13.82 33.80
C SER A 313 20.19 14.11 34.42
N THR A 314 20.80 13.14 35.12
CA THR A 314 22.12 13.30 35.76
C THR A 314 23.26 13.19 34.74
N THR A 315 23.11 12.36 33.72
CA THR A 315 24.16 12.13 32.70
C THR A 315 23.85 12.79 31.34
N ASN A 316 22.73 13.52 31.22
CA ASN A 316 22.24 14.18 29.99
C ASN A 316 22.29 13.28 28.74
N THR A 317 21.93 12.00 28.90
CA THR A 317 22.12 10.94 27.89
C THR A 317 21.02 9.87 27.97
N LEU A 318 21.00 8.96 27.00
CA LEU A 318 20.11 7.78 27.01
C LEU A 318 20.27 6.97 28.31
N ASN A 319 19.15 6.62 28.94
CA ASN A 319 19.10 5.83 30.15
C ASN A 319 19.62 4.40 29.88
N LYS A 320 20.74 4.03 30.52
CA LYS A 320 21.41 2.72 30.34
C LYS A 320 20.69 1.61 31.10
N MET A 321 19.52 1.22 30.61
CA MET A 321 18.69 0.14 31.17
C MET A 321 19.23 -1.23 30.76
N THR A 322 19.04 -2.25 31.61
CA THR A 322 19.24 -3.65 31.20
C THR A 322 18.14 -4.10 30.23
N LEU A 323 18.39 -5.12 29.41
CA LEU A 323 17.39 -5.63 28.47
C LEU A 323 16.10 -6.09 29.17
N GLY A 324 16.20 -6.65 30.39
CA GLY A 324 15.05 -7.00 31.22
C GLY A 324 14.27 -5.77 31.69
N ALA A 325 14.95 -4.73 32.17
CA ALA A 325 14.31 -3.49 32.58
C ALA A 325 13.61 -2.78 31.40
N LEU A 326 14.25 -2.73 30.23
CA LEU A 326 13.66 -2.19 29.00
C LEU A 326 12.41 -2.96 28.55
N LYS A 327 12.46 -4.30 28.57
CA LYS A 327 11.29 -5.15 28.29
C LYS A 327 10.15 -4.90 29.28
N ASN A 328 10.45 -4.74 30.58
CA ASN A 328 9.44 -4.44 31.59
C ASN A 328 8.79 -3.07 31.37
N THR A 329 9.57 -2.03 31.02
CA THR A 329 9.06 -0.70 30.65
C THR A 329 8.16 -0.77 29.41
N TYR A 330 8.52 -1.55 28.39
CA TYR A 330 7.66 -1.77 27.22
C TYR A 330 6.32 -2.43 27.60
N VAL A 331 6.35 -3.52 28.38
CA VAL A 331 5.13 -4.25 28.80
C VAL A 331 4.22 -3.35 29.64
N MET A 332 4.78 -2.58 30.58
CA MET A 332 4.03 -1.63 31.40
C MET A 332 3.36 -0.56 30.54
N LEU A 333 4.11 0.12 29.67
CA LEU A 333 3.57 1.22 28.86
C LEU A 333 2.61 0.75 27.77
N ARG A 334 2.75 -0.48 27.24
CA ARG A 334 1.72 -1.09 26.39
C ARG A 334 0.42 -1.33 27.14
N ARG A 335 0.47 -2.05 28.26
CA ARG A 335 -0.71 -2.32 29.10
C ARG A 335 -1.43 -1.02 29.51
N ASP A 336 -0.67 0.01 29.87
CA ASP A 336 -1.21 1.30 30.28
C ASP A 336 -1.80 2.08 29.09
N THR A 337 -1.27 1.91 27.87
CA THR A 337 -1.85 2.43 26.62
C THR A 337 -3.13 1.68 26.23
N ASP A 338 -3.07 0.36 26.18
CA ASP A 338 -4.21 -0.50 25.86
C ASP A 338 -5.36 -0.24 26.87
N TRP A 339 -5.07 -0.07 28.16
CA TRP A 339 -6.07 0.27 29.19
C TRP A 339 -6.71 1.64 28.94
N ILE A 340 -5.93 2.68 28.61
CA ILE A 340 -6.51 4.00 28.30
C ILE A 340 -7.44 3.89 27.08
N LEU A 341 -6.99 3.26 26.01
CA LEU A 341 -7.75 3.21 24.76
C LEU A 341 -8.99 2.30 24.84
N GLU A 342 -8.95 1.15 25.54
CA GLU A 342 -10.17 0.34 25.80
C GLU A 342 -11.22 1.12 26.62
N ASN A 343 -10.79 1.97 27.56
CA ASN A 343 -11.73 2.84 28.29
C ASN A 343 -12.33 3.93 27.39
N CYS A 344 -11.55 4.52 26.49
CA CYS A 344 -12.05 5.47 25.49
C CYS A 344 -13.02 4.80 24.51
N VAL A 345 -12.73 3.56 24.09
CA VAL A 345 -13.62 2.76 23.25
C VAL A 345 -14.94 2.48 23.95
N GLU A 346 -14.96 2.16 25.25
CA GLU A 346 -16.24 1.92 25.93
C GLU A 346 -17.05 3.22 26.15
N ILE A 347 -16.39 4.36 26.36
CA ILE A 347 -17.05 5.68 26.34
C ILE A 347 -17.71 5.89 24.96
N ILE A 348 -16.98 5.71 23.87
CA ILE A 348 -17.52 5.92 22.51
C ILE A 348 -18.62 4.90 22.20
N LYS A 349 -18.47 3.63 22.57
CA LYS A 349 -19.53 2.60 22.47
C LYS A 349 -20.77 3.02 23.24
N ASN A 350 -20.65 3.66 24.41
CA ASN A 350 -21.78 4.20 25.15
C ASN A 350 -22.46 5.38 24.44
N LEU A 351 -21.69 6.32 23.88
CA LEU A 351 -22.25 7.42 23.07
C LEU A 351 -23.01 6.87 21.84
N LEU A 352 -22.52 5.80 21.22
CA LEU A 352 -23.17 5.10 20.11
C LEU A 352 -24.41 4.28 20.51
N LYS A 353 -24.68 4.05 21.82
CA LYS A 353 -25.88 3.35 22.34
C LYS A 353 -27.08 4.28 22.57
N GLY A 354 -26.94 5.60 22.37
CA GLY A 354 -28.01 6.61 22.52
C GLY A 354 -29.09 6.53 21.43
N SER A 355 -29.06 7.48 20.49
CA SER A 355 -30.01 7.60 19.39
C SER A 355 -29.37 7.35 18.01
N GLY A 356 -30.17 7.39 16.93
CA GLY A 356 -29.65 7.41 15.56
C GLY A 356 -28.80 8.67 15.28
N GLU A 357 -29.27 9.83 15.75
CA GLU A 357 -28.57 11.10 15.65
C GLU A 357 -27.25 11.11 16.44
N SER A 358 -27.22 10.43 17.60
CA SER A 358 -25.99 10.19 18.38
C SER A 358 -24.92 9.50 17.54
N LYS A 359 -25.29 8.47 16.77
CA LYS A 359 -24.38 7.75 15.87
C LYS A 359 -23.89 8.62 14.72
N LYS A 360 -24.78 9.41 14.09
CA LYS A 360 -24.42 10.36 13.03
C LYS A 360 -23.38 11.37 13.50
N ARG A 361 -23.59 11.99 14.66
CA ARG A 361 -22.68 13.01 15.22
C ARG A 361 -21.27 12.45 15.47
N VAL A 362 -21.17 11.26 16.06
CA VAL A 362 -19.88 10.59 16.25
C VAL A 362 -19.21 10.27 14.90
N LEU A 363 -19.93 9.73 13.92
CA LEU A 363 -19.40 9.44 12.58
C LEU A 363 -18.92 10.71 11.84
N LEU A 364 -19.67 11.81 11.93
CA LEU A 364 -19.30 13.09 11.32
C LEU A 364 -18.01 13.67 11.92
N TRP A 365 -17.84 13.58 13.24
CA TRP A 365 -16.59 14.02 13.90
C TRP A 365 -15.40 13.12 13.53
N LEU A 366 -15.58 11.79 13.48
CA LEU A 366 -14.56 10.86 13.00
C LEU A 366 -14.13 11.21 11.56
N ALA A 367 -15.09 11.52 10.68
CA ALA A 367 -14.81 11.96 9.32
C ALA A 367 -14.10 13.32 9.24
N CYS A 368 -14.46 14.31 10.08
CA CYS A 368 -13.75 15.59 10.17
C CYS A 368 -12.25 15.42 10.49
N ILE A 369 -11.91 14.51 11.41
CA ILE A 369 -10.51 14.21 11.74
C ILE A 369 -9.80 13.55 10.54
N ILE A 370 -10.43 12.60 9.85
CA ILE A 370 -9.84 11.97 8.65
C ILE A 370 -9.60 13.01 7.55
N ILE A 371 -10.63 13.77 7.17
CA ILE A 371 -10.57 14.80 6.10
C ILE A 371 -9.47 15.84 6.40
N SER A 372 -9.28 16.21 7.67
CA SER A 372 -8.22 17.16 8.09
C SER A 372 -6.79 16.63 7.88
N ASN A 373 -6.59 15.31 7.75
CA ASN A 373 -5.27 14.69 7.62
C ASN A 373 -4.95 14.15 6.21
N GLU A 374 -5.90 14.18 5.26
CA GLU A 374 -5.68 13.63 3.90
C GLU A 374 -4.53 14.29 3.13
N LYS A 375 -4.09 15.50 3.52
CA LYS A 375 -2.90 16.13 2.93
C LYS A 375 -1.65 15.27 3.12
N LYS A 376 -1.54 14.53 4.23
CA LYS A 376 -0.41 13.67 4.57
C LYS A 376 -0.22 12.47 3.63
N THR A 377 -1.23 12.12 2.84
CA THR A 377 -1.14 11.03 1.86
C THR A 377 -0.69 11.53 0.48
N LYS A 378 -0.36 12.82 0.34
CA LYS A 378 0.12 13.40 -0.92
C LYS A 378 1.65 13.32 -0.97
N ILE A 379 2.16 12.94 -2.15
CA ILE A 379 3.59 12.67 -2.44
C ILE A 379 4.52 13.78 -1.92
N MET A 380 4.10 15.05 -1.92
CA MET A 380 4.84 16.18 -1.35
C MET A 380 5.25 16.02 0.14
N TYR A 381 4.49 15.26 0.95
CA TYR A 381 4.86 14.93 2.35
C TYR A 381 5.87 13.77 2.44
N HIS A 382 6.04 13.00 1.36
CA HIS A 382 7.01 11.90 1.26
C HIS A 382 8.36 12.37 0.70
N TYR A 383 8.39 13.47 -0.08
CA TYR A 383 9.64 14.18 -0.43
C TYR A 383 10.37 14.81 0.78
N SER A 384 9.70 14.92 1.94
CA SER A 384 10.38 15.24 3.20
C SER A 384 11.33 14.11 3.59
N THR A 385 12.62 14.27 3.32
CA THR A 385 13.69 13.34 3.74
C THR A 385 13.90 13.34 5.25
N TYR A 386 13.64 14.47 5.92
CA TYR A 386 13.76 14.63 7.37
C TYR A 386 12.46 14.19 8.10
N PRO A 387 12.54 13.57 9.30
CA PRO A 387 11.37 13.19 10.10
C PRO A 387 10.62 14.42 10.64
N GLN A 388 9.43 14.68 10.09
CA GLN A 388 8.62 15.87 10.40
C GLN A 388 8.23 15.98 11.87
N SER A 389 8.01 14.84 12.55
CA SER A 389 7.63 14.77 13.96
C SER A 389 8.75 15.13 14.94
N LEU A 390 9.99 15.19 14.46
CA LEU A 390 11.18 15.55 15.22
C LEU A 390 11.64 17.00 14.98
N ASP A 391 10.95 17.74 14.10
CA ASP A 391 11.23 19.16 13.83
C ASP A 391 10.67 20.07 14.93
N ALA A 392 11.42 21.11 15.31
CA ALA A 392 10.96 22.09 16.31
C ALA A 392 9.69 22.84 15.87
N SER A 393 9.49 22.98 14.56
CA SER A 393 8.35 23.62 13.90
C SER A 393 7.15 22.69 13.76
N TYR A 394 7.23 21.41 14.14
CA TYR A 394 6.12 20.45 14.01
C TYR A 394 4.83 20.96 14.65
N GLY A 395 4.92 21.56 15.85
CA GLY A 395 3.78 22.18 16.54
C GLY A 395 3.22 23.46 15.89
N LEU A 396 3.92 24.04 14.92
CA LEU A 396 3.44 25.12 14.06
C LEU A 396 2.82 24.55 12.78
N PHE A 397 3.45 23.56 12.14
CA PHE A 397 2.89 22.89 10.96
C PHE A 397 1.52 22.28 11.24
N LEU A 398 1.34 21.57 12.35
CA LEU A 398 0.02 21.03 12.75
C LEU A 398 -1.06 22.13 12.91
N LYS A 399 -0.69 23.34 13.37
CA LYS A 399 -1.61 24.48 13.49
C LYS A 399 -1.94 25.12 12.15
N LEU A 400 -0.94 25.32 11.28
CA LEU A 400 -1.11 25.95 9.96
C LEU A 400 -1.86 25.05 8.97
N LEU A 401 -1.59 23.75 9.02
CA LEU A 401 -2.22 22.74 8.17
C LEU A 401 -3.54 22.23 8.76
N GLY A 402 -3.74 22.39 10.08
CA GLY A 402 -4.88 21.87 10.83
C GLY A 402 -4.85 20.35 11.05
N GLU A 403 -3.68 19.75 10.88
CA GLU A 403 -3.44 18.30 10.94
C GLU A 403 -3.25 17.80 12.37
N ASN A 404 -3.54 16.53 12.61
CA ASN A 404 -3.38 15.92 13.93
C ASN A 404 -1.96 15.40 14.16
N SER A 405 -1.54 15.27 15.43
CA SER A 405 -0.23 14.66 15.72
C SER A 405 -0.25 13.15 15.47
N TYR A 406 0.86 12.55 15.01
CA TYR A 406 0.90 11.12 14.63
C TYR A 406 0.42 10.17 15.74
N GLY A 407 0.75 10.45 17.01
CA GLY A 407 0.25 9.68 18.15
C GLY A 407 -1.26 9.78 18.38
N PHE A 408 -1.90 10.89 17.99
CA PHE A 408 -3.38 10.99 17.99
C PHE A 408 -3.98 10.22 16.82
N CYS A 409 -3.40 10.33 15.61
CA CYS A 409 -3.82 9.55 14.44
C CYS A 409 -3.77 8.04 14.71
N LEU A 410 -2.72 7.56 15.37
CA LEU A 410 -2.57 6.15 15.77
C LEU A 410 -3.58 5.73 16.85
N ASN A 411 -3.80 6.55 17.89
CA ASN A 411 -4.85 6.31 18.88
C ASN A 411 -6.25 6.23 18.22
N MET A 412 -6.57 7.17 17.32
CA MET A 412 -7.81 7.20 16.54
C MET A 412 -7.96 5.94 15.68
N PHE A 413 -6.90 5.51 15.00
CA PHE A 413 -6.92 4.30 14.17
C PHE A 413 -7.18 3.04 15.01
N TRP A 414 -6.51 2.89 16.15
CA TRP A 414 -6.75 1.80 17.10
C TRP A 414 -8.21 1.76 17.58
N VAL A 415 -8.79 2.93 17.89
CA VAL A 415 -10.21 3.05 18.30
C VAL A 415 -11.15 2.63 17.17
N LEU A 416 -10.87 3.05 15.93
CA LEU A 416 -11.65 2.67 14.75
C LEU A 416 -11.61 1.16 14.49
N LEU A 417 -10.45 0.51 14.64
CA LEU A 417 -10.34 -0.96 14.58
C LEU A 417 -11.17 -1.64 15.69
N CYS A 418 -11.13 -1.13 16.93
CA CYS A 418 -11.95 -1.63 18.05
C CYS A 418 -13.47 -1.41 17.89
N LEU A 419 -13.89 -0.46 17.04
CA LEU A 419 -15.29 -0.28 16.66
C LEU A 419 -15.71 -1.21 15.52
N CYS A 420 -14.78 -1.61 14.65
CA CYS A 420 -14.98 -2.64 13.62
C CYS A 420 -14.82 -4.07 14.15
N GLU A 421 -14.18 -4.28 15.30
CA GLU A 421 -13.96 -5.61 15.89
C GLU A 421 -15.22 -6.51 16.03
N PRO A 422 -16.44 -5.99 16.29
CA PRO A 422 -17.67 -6.79 16.32
C PRO A 422 -18.22 -7.19 14.93
N ILE A 423 -17.57 -6.76 13.84
CA ILE A 423 -17.90 -7.17 12.47
C ILE A 423 -17.14 -8.46 12.17
N THR A 424 -17.87 -9.51 11.84
CA THR A 424 -17.36 -10.83 11.44
C THR A 424 -17.64 -11.06 9.96
N MET A 425 -16.95 -12.03 9.32
CA MET A 425 -17.12 -12.30 7.88
C MET A 425 -18.58 -12.52 7.47
N ASN A 426 -19.36 -13.21 8.31
CA ASN A 426 -20.78 -13.48 8.09
C ASN A 426 -21.65 -12.21 8.01
N LYS A 427 -21.16 -11.06 8.50
CA LYS A 427 -21.82 -9.75 8.44
C LYS A 427 -21.44 -8.92 7.20
N ILE A 428 -20.58 -9.44 6.31
CA ILE A 428 -20.30 -8.77 5.02
C ILE A 428 -21.61 -8.63 4.22
N SER A 429 -22.46 -9.65 4.23
CA SER A 429 -23.81 -9.62 3.63
C SER A 429 -24.74 -8.58 4.24
N ASP A 430 -24.46 -8.06 5.45
CA ASP A 430 -25.25 -6.99 6.05
C ASP A 430 -24.91 -5.60 5.49
N PHE A 431 -23.86 -5.44 4.68
CA PHE A 431 -23.41 -4.12 4.24
C PHE A 431 -24.34 -3.48 3.21
N ASP A 432 -24.33 -2.14 3.13
CA ASP A 432 -24.82 -1.41 1.96
C ASP A 432 -23.78 -1.52 0.84
N LEU A 433 -23.96 -2.48 -0.07
CA LEU A 433 -23.01 -2.78 -1.15
C LEU A 433 -22.92 -1.67 -2.21
N PHE A 434 -23.89 -0.75 -2.25
CA PHE A 434 -23.94 0.37 -3.19
C PHE A 434 -23.59 1.71 -2.51
N PHE A 435 -23.03 1.68 -1.30
CA PHE A 435 -22.75 2.86 -0.48
C PHE A 435 -22.01 3.99 -1.21
N PHE A 436 -21.06 3.68 -2.09
CA PHE A 436 -20.28 4.69 -2.85
C PHE A 436 -21.11 5.54 -3.83
N LEU A 437 -22.29 5.06 -4.23
CA LEU A 437 -23.18 5.76 -5.17
C LEU A 437 -24.17 6.71 -4.48
N ARG A 438 -24.20 6.74 -3.14
CA ARG A 438 -25.23 7.45 -2.36
C ARG A 438 -25.07 8.96 -2.44
N ASP A 439 -26.14 9.62 -2.89
CA ASP A 439 -26.20 11.07 -3.06
C ASP A 439 -26.66 11.85 -1.81
N ASP A 440 -27.02 11.17 -0.71
CA ASP A 440 -27.54 11.85 0.49
C ASP A 440 -26.44 12.68 1.22
N PRO A 441 -26.78 13.81 1.88
CA PRO A 441 -25.78 14.73 2.43
C PRO A 441 -24.84 14.12 3.48
N PHE A 442 -25.34 13.14 4.23
CA PHE A 442 -24.56 12.45 5.26
C PHE A 442 -23.55 11.50 4.61
N SER A 443 -23.98 10.65 3.68
CA SER A 443 -23.11 9.78 2.89
C SER A 443 -22.07 10.58 2.10
N LYS A 444 -22.47 11.66 1.42
CA LYS A 444 -21.55 12.57 0.72
C LYS A 444 -20.47 13.17 1.62
N PHE A 445 -20.79 13.48 2.87
CA PHE A 445 -19.79 13.96 3.82
C PHE A 445 -18.79 12.87 4.22
N LEU A 446 -19.27 11.64 4.48
CA LEU A 446 -18.41 10.51 4.82
C LEU A 446 -17.55 10.02 3.63
N LEU A 447 -18.05 10.18 2.41
CA LEU A 447 -17.41 9.79 1.15
C LEU A 447 -16.54 10.88 0.51
N LYS A 448 -16.44 12.06 1.15
CA LYS A 448 -15.66 13.19 0.65
C LYS A 448 -14.23 12.76 0.37
N ASN A 449 -13.73 13.07 -0.84
CA ASN A 449 -12.40 12.69 -1.35
C ASN A 449 -12.13 11.17 -1.48
N ILE A 450 -13.13 10.31 -1.24
CA ILE A 450 -13.11 8.87 -1.55
C ILE A 450 -13.65 8.66 -2.97
N THR A 451 -14.85 9.17 -3.26
CA THR A 451 -15.52 9.03 -4.58
C THR A 451 -14.95 9.93 -5.68
N ASN A 452 -14.00 10.81 -5.35
CA ASN A 452 -13.29 11.65 -6.32
C ASN A 452 -12.20 10.88 -7.09
N GLN A 453 -11.90 9.63 -6.70
CA GLN A 453 -10.84 8.79 -7.26
C GLN A 453 -11.40 7.74 -8.22
N SER A 454 -10.54 7.09 -9.00
CA SER A 454 -10.94 6.09 -9.99
C SER A 454 -11.53 4.82 -9.35
N SER A 455 -12.75 4.47 -9.75
CA SER A 455 -13.37 3.15 -9.62
C SER A 455 -12.65 2.07 -10.43
N PHE A 456 -12.92 0.79 -10.17
CA PHE A 456 -12.48 -0.31 -11.04
C PHE A 456 -13.10 -0.24 -12.44
N GLU A 457 -14.29 0.35 -12.55
CA GLU A 457 -15.01 0.57 -13.80
C GLU A 457 -15.11 2.05 -14.18
N GLU A 458 -15.28 2.32 -15.47
CA GLU A 458 -15.34 3.65 -16.07
C GLU A 458 -16.55 4.48 -15.62
N LYS A 459 -16.39 5.81 -15.61
CA LYS A 459 -17.36 6.75 -15.03
C LYS A 459 -18.73 6.71 -15.69
N SER A 460 -18.78 6.44 -17.00
CA SER A 460 -20.01 6.20 -17.77
C SER A 460 -20.78 5.00 -17.20
N ASN A 461 -20.13 3.85 -17.13
CA ASN A 461 -20.72 2.60 -16.64
C ASN A 461 -21.08 2.67 -15.14
N VAL A 462 -20.29 3.39 -14.32
CA VAL A 462 -20.62 3.66 -12.91
C VAL A 462 -21.87 4.54 -12.77
N GLU A 463 -22.06 5.55 -13.62
CA GLU A 463 -23.29 6.35 -13.64
C GLU A 463 -24.49 5.55 -14.19
N ASN A 464 -24.29 4.66 -15.17
CA ASN A 464 -25.33 3.73 -15.64
C ASN A 464 -25.78 2.77 -14.52
N ILE A 465 -24.87 2.23 -13.70
CA ILE A 465 -25.21 1.48 -12.48
C ILE A 465 -25.98 2.38 -11.51
N LYS A 466 -25.53 3.62 -11.29
CA LYS A 466 -26.17 4.58 -10.39
C LYS A 466 -27.62 4.85 -10.76
N GLN A 467 -27.93 5.13 -12.03
CA GLN A 467 -29.31 5.36 -12.46
C GLN A 467 -30.18 4.10 -12.32
N LYS A 468 -29.64 2.90 -12.58
CA LYS A 468 -30.35 1.63 -12.36
C LYS A 468 -30.71 1.40 -10.89
N VAL A 469 -29.82 1.73 -9.94
CA VAL A 469 -30.00 1.41 -8.51
C VAL A 469 -30.66 2.56 -7.70
N LYS A 470 -30.69 3.79 -8.23
CA LYS A 470 -31.21 5.02 -7.59
C LYS A 470 -32.60 4.90 -6.95
N ASN A 471 -33.49 4.10 -7.55
CA ASN A 471 -34.88 3.92 -7.11
C ASN A 471 -35.06 2.76 -6.11
N SER A 472 -33.99 2.08 -5.68
CA SER A 472 -34.06 0.94 -4.77
C SER A 472 -34.32 1.36 -3.31
N GLU A 473 -34.97 0.48 -2.53
CA GLU A 473 -35.23 0.69 -1.09
C GLU A 473 -33.96 0.88 -0.23
N GLY A 474 -32.77 0.54 -0.75
CA GLY A 474 -31.50 0.82 -0.06
C GLY A 474 -31.16 2.31 -0.01
N PHE A 475 -31.57 3.07 -1.04
CA PHE A 475 -31.21 4.49 -1.19
C PHE A 475 -32.19 5.41 -0.45
N SER A 476 -33.45 5.00 -0.28
CA SER A 476 -34.43 5.75 0.51
C SER A 476 -34.25 5.61 2.03
N LYS A 477 -33.49 4.62 2.49
CA LYS A 477 -33.16 4.37 3.90
C LYS A 477 -31.75 4.91 4.20
N GLU A 478 -31.51 5.32 5.45
CA GLU A 478 -30.20 5.81 5.89
C GLU A 478 -29.13 4.70 5.81
N PRO A 479 -27.85 5.03 5.51
CA PRO A 479 -26.80 4.02 5.40
C PRO A 479 -26.55 3.33 6.73
N LYS A 480 -26.33 2.01 6.68
CA LYS A 480 -26.10 1.19 7.88
C LYS A 480 -24.80 1.59 8.58
N PHE A 481 -24.87 1.81 9.89
CA PHE A 481 -23.71 2.19 10.72
C PHE A 481 -22.47 1.30 10.50
N ILE A 482 -22.65 -0.01 10.33
CA ILE A 482 -21.57 -0.97 10.09
C ILE A 482 -20.79 -0.69 8.80
N THR A 483 -21.46 -0.22 7.75
CA THR A 483 -20.84 0.13 6.46
C THR A 483 -20.13 1.46 6.56
N CYS A 484 -20.74 2.45 7.23
CA CYS A 484 -20.10 3.73 7.50
C CYS A 484 -18.81 3.57 8.31
N ILE A 485 -18.86 2.84 9.44
CA ILE A 485 -17.67 2.67 10.29
C ILE A 485 -16.59 1.83 9.60
N PHE A 486 -16.96 0.79 8.82
CA PHE A 486 -16.01 0.00 8.05
C PHE A 486 -15.23 0.85 7.04
N TRP A 487 -15.89 1.64 6.19
CA TRP A 487 -15.21 2.47 5.19
C TRP A 487 -14.44 3.65 5.80
N ILE A 488 -14.91 4.21 6.92
CA ILE A 488 -14.15 5.18 7.73
C ILE A 488 -12.87 4.56 8.27
N THR A 489 -12.94 3.34 8.84
CA THR A 489 -11.77 2.60 9.32
C THR A 489 -10.82 2.26 8.16
N PHE A 490 -11.34 1.87 6.99
CA PHE A 490 -10.52 1.61 5.80
C PHE A 490 -9.80 2.90 5.35
N LYS A 491 -10.51 4.02 5.17
CA LYS A 491 -9.89 5.29 4.79
C LYS A 491 -8.86 5.78 5.83
N SER A 492 -9.06 5.48 7.12
CA SER A 492 -8.08 5.79 8.17
C SER A 492 -6.78 4.97 8.07
N LEU A 493 -6.77 3.85 7.34
CA LEU A 493 -5.58 3.03 7.07
C LEU A 493 -4.53 3.83 6.28
N SER A 494 -4.94 4.42 5.13
CA SER A 494 -4.07 5.26 4.32
C SER A 494 -3.87 6.67 4.89
N VAL A 495 -4.83 7.22 5.63
CA VAL A 495 -4.75 8.61 6.15
C VAL A 495 -4.03 8.71 7.50
N PHE A 496 -4.10 7.71 8.38
CA PHE A 496 -3.44 7.71 9.68
C PHE A 496 -2.27 6.73 9.78
N PHE A 497 -2.46 5.48 9.33
CA PHE A 497 -1.50 4.42 9.64
C PHE A 497 -0.29 4.41 8.70
N LYS A 498 -0.50 4.41 7.37
CA LYS A 498 0.60 4.46 6.39
C LYS A 498 1.57 5.64 6.62
N PRO A 499 1.13 6.91 6.71
CA PRO A 499 2.03 8.04 6.99
C PRO A 499 2.74 7.97 8.34
N ALA A 500 2.16 7.28 9.33
CA ALA A 500 2.81 7.06 10.63
C ALA A 500 3.89 5.96 10.56
N ILE A 501 3.74 4.94 9.71
CA ILE A 501 4.83 4.00 9.43
C ILE A 501 5.94 4.72 8.67
N ASP A 502 5.62 5.43 7.59
CA ASP A 502 6.61 6.15 6.78
C ASP A 502 7.44 7.13 7.62
N GLU A 503 6.79 7.84 8.55
CA GLU A 503 7.46 8.70 9.52
C GLU A 503 8.38 7.91 10.47
N PHE A 504 7.94 6.79 11.02
CA PHE A 504 8.80 5.92 11.83
C PHE A 504 10.00 5.38 11.04
N MET A 505 9.82 5.01 9.77
CA MET A 505 10.91 4.59 8.89
C MET A 505 11.92 5.71 8.69
N ARG A 506 11.48 6.95 8.42
CA ARG A 506 12.38 8.12 8.36
C ARG A 506 13.16 8.32 9.66
N ILE A 507 12.49 8.24 10.83
CA ILE A 507 13.16 8.34 12.13
C ILE A 507 14.28 7.29 12.26
N VAL A 508 14.05 6.04 11.85
CA VAL A 508 15.05 4.97 11.95
C VAL A 508 16.17 5.12 10.90
N GLN A 509 15.85 5.55 9.68
CA GLN A 509 16.81 5.72 8.59
C GLN A 509 17.77 6.89 8.80
N GLU A 510 17.37 7.95 9.50
CA GLU A 510 18.17 9.17 9.71
C GLU A 510 19.13 9.09 10.93
N VAL A 511 19.02 8.04 11.76
CA VAL A 511 19.93 7.77 12.91
C VAL A 511 21.44 7.85 12.58
N PRO A 512 21.94 7.39 11.41
CA PRO A 512 23.35 7.52 11.05
C PRO A 512 23.81 8.97 10.92
N ASN A 513 22.93 9.85 10.44
CA ASN A 513 23.22 11.26 10.13
C ASN A 513 22.90 12.19 11.31
N ALA A 514 21.98 11.79 12.19
CA ALA A 514 21.48 12.60 13.30
C ALA A 514 22.57 13.12 14.25
N LYS A 515 22.52 14.44 14.53
CA LYS A 515 23.44 15.15 15.45
C LYS A 515 23.31 14.67 16.90
N ASP A 516 22.09 14.45 17.39
CA ASP A 516 21.83 13.79 18.68
C ASP A 516 21.15 12.44 18.46
N LYS A 517 21.97 11.38 18.48
CA LYS A 517 21.50 10.00 18.33
C LYS A 517 20.71 9.51 19.54
N ASN A 518 20.90 10.08 20.74
CA ASN A 518 20.11 9.71 21.91
C ASN A 518 18.65 10.14 21.73
N PHE A 519 18.40 11.38 21.27
CA PHE A 519 17.05 11.86 20.98
C PHE A 519 16.32 10.96 19.98
N TYR A 520 17.02 10.51 18.93
CA TYR A 520 16.48 9.56 17.96
C TYR A 520 16.18 8.19 18.60
N TYR A 521 17.12 7.58 19.34
CA TYR A 521 16.89 6.29 20.01
C TYR A 521 15.73 6.34 21.01
N MET A 522 15.59 7.42 21.80
CA MET A 522 14.49 7.58 22.74
C MET A 522 13.12 7.67 22.05
N ASN A 523 13.02 8.32 20.89
CA ASN A 523 11.80 8.29 20.07
C ASN A 523 11.56 6.90 19.46
N ILE A 524 12.60 6.22 18.95
CA ILE A 524 12.46 4.84 18.43
C ILE A 524 11.90 3.91 19.52
N HIS A 525 12.28 4.09 20.79
CA HIS A 525 11.70 3.36 21.92
C HIS A 525 10.21 3.68 22.16
N THR A 526 9.77 4.93 22.08
CA THR A 526 8.35 5.28 22.28
C THR A 526 7.45 4.83 21.14
N TRP A 527 7.89 4.98 19.88
CA TRP A 527 7.16 4.45 18.73
C TRP A 527 7.12 2.91 18.74
N LYS A 528 8.20 2.22 19.15
CA LYS A 528 8.23 0.76 19.34
C LYS A 528 7.33 0.24 20.47
N ILE A 529 6.86 1.09 21.39
CA ILE A 529 5.85 0.70 22.37
C ILE A 529 4.50 0.53 21.66
N PHE A 530 4.06 1.51 20.87
CA PHE A 530 2.76 1.49 20.20
C PHE A 530 2.70 0.49 19.02
N LEU A 531 3.58 0.65 18.03
CA LEU A 531 3.53 -0.09 16.75
C LEU A 531 3.69 -1.63 16.90
N TYR A 532 4.10 -2.09 18.08
CA TYR A 532 4.36 -3.49 18.40
C TYR A 532 3.50 -3.94 19.61
N SER A 533 2.39 -3.28 19.91
CA SER A 533 1.35 -3.83 20.80
C SER A 533 0.64 -5.00 20.10
N SER A 534 0.62 -6.17 20.75
CA SER A 534 -0.03 -7.37 20.20
C SER A 534 -1.53 -7.13 20.00
N ARG A 535 -2.20 -6.41 20.92
CA ARG A 535 -3.63 -6.03 20.80
C ARG A 535 -3.88 -5.22 19.53
N PHE A 536 -3.05 -4.23 19.24
CA PHE A 536 -3.14 -3.40 18.02
C PHE A 536 -2.95 -4.22 16.75
N ILE A 537 -1.94 -5.09 16.72
CA ILE A 537 -1.63 -5.94 15.56
C ILE A 537 -2.73 -6.97 15.29
N GLN A 538 -3.28 -7.62 16.32
CA GLN A 538 -4.41 -8.53 16.20
C GLN A 538 -5.64 -7.84 15.60
N LEU A 539 -5.96 -6.63 16.06
CA LEU A 539 -7.04 -5.80 15.54
C LEU A 539 -6.82 -5.42 14.06
N LEU A 540 -5.59 -5.03 13.71
CA LEU A 540 -5.20 -4.66 12.35
C LEU A 540 -5.32 -5.84 11.38
N PHE A 541 -4.73 -7.00 11.67
CA PHE A 541 -4.84 -8.17 10.81
C PHE A 541 -6.28 -8.69 10.71
N LYS A 542 -7.05 -8.65 11.81
CA LYS A 542 -8.49 -8.97 11.78
C LYS A 542 -9.25 -8.05 10.81
N PHE A 543 -8.92 -6.77 10.75
CA PHE A 543 -9.52 -5.83 9.81
C PHE A 543 -9.04 -6.07 8.36
N LEU A 544 -7.74 -6.33 8.13
CA LEU A 544 -7.21 -6.66 6.80
C LEU A 544 -7.80 -7.97 6.24
N HIS A 545 -8.06 -8.97 7.09
CA HIS A 545 -8.79 -10.17 6.67
C HIS A 545 -10.25 -9.85 6.28
N LEU A 546 -10.91 -8.93 7.00
CA LEU A 546 -12.27 -8.50 6.69
C LEU A 546 -12.34 -7.71 5.38
N THR A 547 -11.34 -6.88 5.06
CA THR A 547 -11.30 -6.14 3.78
C THR A 547 -11.00 -7.07 2.60
N MET A 548 -10.04 -7.99 2.72
CA MET A 548 -9.78 -9.00 1.67
C MET A 548 -11.01 -9.91 1.45
N ALA A 549 -11.66 -10.34 2.53
CA ALA A 549 -12.91 -11.10 2.44
C ALA A 549 -14.05 -10.30 1.78
N TYR A 550 -14.18 -8.99 2.07
CA TYR A 550 -15.17 -8.13 1.41
C TYR A 550 -14.97 -8.09 -0.11
N PHE A 551 -13.73 -7.88 -0.59
CA PHE A 551 -13.44 -7.85 -2.02
C PHE A 551 -13.73 -9.18 -2.71
N LEU A 552 -13.35 -10.31 -2.10
CA LEU A 552 -13.68 -11.64 -2.63
C LEU A 552 -15.20 -11.90 -2.59
N HIS A 553 -15.91 -11.43 -1.57
CA HIS A 553 -17.37 -11.54 -1.45
C HIS A 553 -18.09 -10.83 -2.61
N VAL A 554 -17.76 -9.55 -2.90
CA VAL A 554 -18.42 -8.84 -4.01
C VAL A 554 -18.01 -9.33 -5.40
N ALA A 555 -16.77 -9.81 -5.58
CA ALA A 555 -16.29 -10.30 -6.87
C ALA A 555 -16.77 -11.72 -7.25
N TYR A 556 -17.00 -12.61 -6.26
CA TYR A 556 -17.32 -14.02 -6.52
C TYR A 556 -18.78 -14.42 -6.27
N LEU A 557 -19.54 -13.65 -5.48
CA LEU A 557 -20.92 -14.02 -5.10
C LEU A 557 -22.01 -13.27 -5.84
N TYR A 558 -21.68 -12.36 -6.75
CA TYR A 558 -22.63 -11.58 -7.54
C TYR A 558 -22.27 -11.65 -9.02
N ASP A 559 -23.28 -11.71 -9.89
CA ASP A 559 -23.10 -11.73 -11.35
C ASP A 559 -23.05 -10.32 -11.96
N MET A 560 -23.05 -10.26 -13.30
CA MET A 560 -22.97 -9.02 -14.10
C MET A 560 -24.17 -8.09 -13.89
N GLU A 561 -25.32 -8.64 -13.50
CA GLU A 561 -26.57 -7.92 -13.25
C GLU A 561 -26.66 -7.49 -11.77
N GLY A 562 -25.77 -8.04 -10.92
CA GLY A 562 -25.73 -7.82 -9.48
C GLY A 562 -26.58 -8.81 -8.68
N ASN A 563 -27.07 -9.88 -9.31
CA ASN A 563 -27.86 -10.93 -8.65
C ASN A 563 -26.93 -11.95 -7.93
N PRO A 564 -27.40 -12.63 -6.87
CA PRO A 564 -26.57 -13.54 -6.09
C PRO A 564 -26.27 -14.86 -6.83
N CYS A 565 -24.99 -15.16 -7.04
CA CYS A 565 -24.52 -16.40 -7.68
C CYS A 565 -24.63 -17.59 -6.71
N MET A 566 -25.73 -18.33 -6.82
CA MET A 566 -26.10 -19.42 -5.89
C MET A 566 -25.03 -20.53 -5.80
N ASP A 567 -24.37 -20.88 -6.90
CA ASP A 567 -23.34 -21.95 -6.93
C ASP A 567 -22.07 -21.59 -6.14
N MET A 568 -21.77 -20.29 -6.03
CA MET A 568 -20.65 -19.79 -5.23
C MET A 568 -21.09 -19.54 -3.78
N MET A 569 -22.33 -19.10 -3.55
CA MET A 569 -22.91 -19.00 -2.20
C MET A 569 -23.12 -20.38 -1.54
N ASN A 570 -23.41 -21.43 -2.31
CA ASN A 570 -23.47 -22.81 -1.81
C ASN A 570 -22.07 -23.27 -1.37
N SER A 571 -21.08 -23.12 -2.25
CA SER A 571 -19.68 -23.46 -1.95
C SER A 571 -19.12 -22.70 -0.75
N LEU A 572 -19.45 -21.41 -0.59
CA LEU A 572 -19.06 -20.64 0.60
C LEU A 572 -19.71 -21.17 1.89
N ARG A 573 -20.96 -21.65 1.81
CA ARG A 573 -21.67 -22.26 2.95
C ARG A 573 -21.11 -23.64 3.31
N GLU A 574 -20.85 -24.48 2.32
CA GLU A 574 -20.21 -25.80 2.46
C GLU A 574 -18.84 -25.68 3.15
N HIS A 575 -18.05 -24.66 2.79
CA HIS A 575 -16.75 -24.38 3.38
C HIS A 575 -16.78 -23.36 4.55
N ASN A 576 -17.90 -23.28 5.29
CA ASN A 576 -18.02 -22.50 6.55
C ASN A 576 -17.59 -21.01 6.46
N GLY A 577 -17.76 -20.35 5.30
CA GLY A 577 -17.36 -18.96 5.09
C GLY A 577 -15.90 -18.74 4.67
N ASN A 578 -15.16 -19.81 4.31
CA ASN A 578 -13.78 -19.70 3.86
C ASN A 578 -13.67 -19.33 2.37
N PHE A 579 -13.49 -18.03 2.09
CA PHE A 579 -13.35 -17.45 0.74
C PHE A 579 -12.23 -18.06 -0.11
N THR A 580 -11.20 -18.66 0.51
CA THR A 580 -10.11 -19.38 -0.16
C THR A 580 -10.65 -20.44 -1.15
N HIS A 581 -11.72 -21.16 -0.78
CA HIS A 581 -12.30 -22.20 -1.64
C HIS A 581 -13.02 -21.64 -2.86
N LEU A 582 -13.48 -20.37 -2.85
CA LEU A 582 -14.09 -19.75 -4.03
C LEU A 582 -13.06 -19.53 -5.13
N VAL A 583 -11.88 -19.01 -4.77
CA VAL A 583 -10.74 -18.83 -5.69
C VAL A 583 -10.19 -20.19 -6.13
N LEU A 584 -10.16 -21.18 -5.24
CA LEU A 584 -9.75 -22.55 -5.58
C LEU A 584 -10.73 -23.24 -6.55
N LYS A 585 -12.04 -22.98 -6.42
CA LYS A 585 -13.11 -23.48 -7.31
C LYS A 585 -13.04 -22.82 -8.69
N SER A 586 -12.80 -21.51 -8.76
CA SER A 586 -12.53 -20.80 -10.03
C SER A 586 -11.62 -19.60 -9.82
N CYS A 587 -10.59 -19.47 -10.67
CA CYS A 587 -9.87 -18.20 -10.86
C CYS A 587 -9.48 -18.04 -12.36
N PRO A 588 -9.85 -16.94 -13.04
CA PRO A 588 -10.58 -15.74 -12.56
C PRO A 588 -12.04 -16.03 -12.11
N PRO A 589 -12.77 -15.02 -11.58
CA PRO A 589 -14.17 -15.16 -11.16
C PRO A 589 -15.08 -15.73 -12.25
N PRO A 590 -16.19 -16.42 -11.88
CA PRO A 590 -17.10 -17.05 -12.84
C PRO A 590 -17.62 -16.09 -13.91
N ASN A 591 -17.86 -14.83 -13.54
CA ASN A 591 -18.24 -13.71 -14.40
C ASN A 591 -17.32 -13.57 -15.62
N GLU A 592 -16.00 -13.56 -15.37
CA GLU A 592 -14.97 -13.43 -16.39
C GLU A 592 -14.75 -14.76 -17.12
N LYS A 593 -14.71 -15.89 -16.39
CA LYS A 593 -14.52 -17.23 -16.96
C LYS A 593 -15.63 -17.65 -17.95
N ASN A 594 -16.88 -17.23 -17.71
CA ASN A 594 -18.02 -17.56 -18.57
C ASN A 594 -18.14 -16.66 -19.82
N TYR A 595 -17.59 -15.44 -19.80
CA TYR A 595 -17.62 -14.54 -20.96
C TYR A 595 -16.87 -15.14 -22.16
N PHE A 596 -15.70 -15.75 -21.91
CA PHE A 596 -14.91 -16.49 -22.90
C PHE A 596 -15.65 -17.69 -23.55
N ARG A 597 -16.78 -18.15 -22.98
CA ARG A 597 -17.63 -19.20 -23.58
C ARG A 597 -18.74 -18.66 -24.49
N ARG A 598 -19.02 -17.35 -24.48
CA ARG A 598 -20.14 -16.73 -25.23
C ARG A 598 -19.72 -15.80 -26.37
N GLY A 599 -18.52 -15.23 -26.35
CA GLY A 599 -18.00 -14.35 -27.41
C GLY A 599 -16.81 -14.94 -28.16
N LYS A 600 -16.80 -14.89 -29.50
CA LYS A 600 -15.61 -15.20 -30.32
C LYS A 600 -14.75 -13.96 -30.55
N THR A 601 -13.43 -14.17 -30.49
CA THR A 601 -12.33 -13.35 -31.06
C THR A 601 -12.27 -11.86 -30.68
N PHE A 602 -11.36 -11.53 -29.76
CA PHE A 602 -10.17 -10.73 -30.12
C PHE A 602 -9.03 -10.89 -29.08
N GLY A 603 -7.77 -10.88 -29.54
CA GLY A 603 -6.63 -10.31 -28.81
C GLY A 603 -6.19 -10.82 -27.42
N SER A 604 -6.61 -11.99 -26.93
CA SER A 604 -6.11 -12.53 -25.65
C SER A 604 -6.01 -14.06 -25.61
N LEU A 605 -5.02 -14.57 -24.86
CA LEU A 605 -4.64 -15.99 -24.86
C LEU A 605 -5.67 -16.88 -24.13
N SER A 606 -6.18 -17.87 -24.86
CA SER A 606 -7.35 -18.67 -24.48
C SER A 606 -7.20 -19.49 -23.20
N LEU A 607 -8.25 -19.48 -22.37
CA LEU A 607 -8.43 -20.41 -21.25
C LEU A 607 -9.43 -21.51 -21.62
N CYS A 608 -8.93 -22.72 -21.86
CA CYS A 608 -9.76 -23.93 -21.96
C CYS A 608 -9.30 -24.94 -20.90
N GLU A 609 -10.22 -25.30 -20.00
CA GLU A 609 -10.08 -26.41 -19.05
C GLU A 609 -11.10 -27.48 -19.46
N ASN A 610 -10.61 -28.57 -20.05
CA ASN A 610 -11.31 -29.85 -20.02
C ASN A 610 -10.81 -30.61 -18.79
N ASP A 611 -11.72 -31.13 -17.98
CA ASP A 611 -11.44 -31.71 -16.66
C ASP A 611 -11.68 -33.23 -16.67
N PRO A 612 -10.65 -34.07 -16.45
CA PRO A 612 -10.78 -35.53 -16.55
C PRO A 612 -11.14 -36.17 -15.21
N GLY A 613 -12.44 -36.38 -14.93
CA GLY A 613 -12.86 -37.02 -13.67
C GLY A 613 -14.35 -37.40 -13.57
N GLY A 614 -14.70 -38.60 -14.04
CA GLY A 614 -16.02 -39.24 -13.84
C GLY A 614 -16.02 -40.66 -14.41
N GLN A 615 -16.59 -41.63 -13.69
CA GLN A 615 -16.58 -43.07 -14.03
C GLN A 615 -18.01 -43.65 -14.12
N GLY A 616 -18.16 -44.76 -14.86
CA GLY A 616 -19.43 -45.43 -15.20
C GLY A 616 -19.70 -45.29 -16.71
N GLU A 617 -19.71 -46.35 -17.53
CA GLU A 617 -20.73 -47.42 -17.63
C GLU A 617 -22.06 -46.86 -18.20
N GLU A 618 -22.65 -47.36 -19.30
CA GLU A 618 -22.54 -48.68 -19.97
C GLU A 618 -22.40 -48.57 -21.51
N ALA A 619 -22.58 -49.67 -22.25
CA ALA A 619 -22.29 -49.81 -23.69
C ALA A 619 -23.45 -49.39 -24.63
N GLU A 620 -23.13 -49.09 -25.90
CA GLU A 620 -23.51 -49.92 -27.06
C GLU A 620 -22.84 -49.41 -28.37
N GLU A 621 -22.42 -50.35 -29.23
CA GLU A 621 -22.10 -50.09 -30.65
C GLU A 621 -23.26 -50.59 -31.50
N ASP A 622 -23.93 -49.75 -32.32
CA ASP A 622 -24.41 -50.18 -33.66
C ASP A 622 -25.01 -49.05 -34.54
N ALA A 623 -25.31 -49.44 -35.79
CA ALA A 623 -26.33 -48.88 -36.71
C ALA A 623 -26.08 -47.52 -37.42
N GLU A 624 -25.62 -47.63 -38.67
CA GLU A 624 -25.81 -46.62 -39.72
C GLU A 624 -27.29 -46.45 -40.18
N LYS A 625 -27.54 -45.32 -40.86
CA LYS A 625 -28.53 -45.07 -41.95
C LYS A 625 -29.99 -44.73 -41.62
N ARG A 626 -30.55 -43.98 -42.59
CA ARG A 626 -31.94 -43.58 -42.85
C ARG A 626 -32.51 -42.43 -42.02
N ASP A 627 -33.47 -41.65 -42.50
CA ASP A 627 -33.81 -41.06 -43.82
C ASP A 627 -35.24 -40.49 -43.68
N GLU A 628 -35.46 -39.29 -44.22
CA GLU A 628 -36.73 -38.72 -44.71
C GLU A 628 -38.02 -38.57 -43.85
N GLU A 629 -38.77 -37.51 -44.21
CA GLU A 629 -40.19 -37.11 -43.98
C GLU A 629 -41.05 -37.68 -42.81
N GLY A 630 -41.91 -36.90 -42.15
CA GLY A 630 -42.26 -35.47 -42.28
C GLY A 630 -43.77 -35.19 -42.10
N ARG A 631 -44.18 -33.89 -42.21
CA ARG A 631 -45.58 -33.39 -42.41
C ARG A 631 -46.56 -33.52 -41.20
N ARG A 632 -47.61 -32.70 -41.03
CA ARG A 632 -47.99 -31.31 -41.42
C ARG A 632 -49.25 -30.86 -40.61
N ALA A 633 -49.79 -29.67 -40.94
CA ALA A 633 -51.14 -29.15 -40.63
C ALA A 633 -51.33 -28.47 -39.24
N GLU A 634 -52.11 -27.37 -39.08
CA GLU A 634 -52.78 -26.49 -40.07
C GLU A 634 -53.05 -25.05 -39.52
N LEU A 635 -53.60 -24.16 -40.37
CA LEU A 635 -53.85 -22.71 -40.14
C LEU A 635 -55.28 -22.43 -39.59
N PRO A 636 -55.62 -21.23 -39.05
CA PRO A 636 -56.04 -20.04 -39.85
C PRO A 636 -55.34 -18.70 -39.44
N GLN A 637 -54.97 -17.77 -40.35
CA GLN A 637 -55.74 -16.65 -40.97
C GLN A 637 -55.96 -15.41 -40.05
N GLU A 638 -55.51 -14.19 -40.38
CA GLU A 638 -55.94 -13.20 -41.42
C GLU A 638 -57.28 -12.49 -41.09
N ASP A 639 -57.61 -11.27 -41.54
CA ASP A 639 -56.96 -10.22 -42.36
C ASP A 639 -55.61 -9.66 -41.81
N GLY A 640 -54.87 -8.74 -42.44
CA GLY A 640 -55.15 -7.82 -43.57
C GLY A 640 -55.47 -6.39 -43.07
N LEU A 641 -55.19 -5.28 -43.77
CA LEU A 641 -54.47 -4.98 -45.04
C LEU A 641 -53.46 -3.82 -44.74
N ASP A 642 -52.84 -3.02 -45.62
CA ASP A 642 -52.75 -2.80 -47.09
C ASP A 642 -51.45 -1.96 -47.33
N ASP A 643 -50.82 -1.75 -48.49
CA ASP A 643 -51.01 -2.23 -49.87
C ASP A 643 -49.63 -2.21 -50.61
N ARG A 644 -49.54 -2.92 -51.73
CA ARG A 644 -48.68 -2.71 -52.93
C ARG A 644 -47.18 -2.30 -52.84
N THR A 645 -46.35 -3.34 -53.04
CA THR A 645 -45.30 -3.47 -54.11
C THR A 645 -44.12 -2.49 -54.20
N GLN A 646 -42.92 -2.85 -54.68
CA GLN A 646 -42.43 -4.08 -55.34
C GLN A 646 -40.93 -4.27 -54.99
N GLY A 647 -40.43 -5.51 -54.93
CA GLY A 647 -39.09 -5.79 -54.36
C GLY A 647 -37.97 -6.09 -55.36
N GLN A 648 -36.72 -5.97 -54.89
CA GLN A 648 -35.52 -6.61 -55.45
C GLN A 648 -34.71 -7.24 -54.31
N ARG A 649 -33.97 -8.32 -54.59
CA ARG A 649 -33.10 -9.00 -53.61
C ARG A 649 -31.76 -8.28 -53.49
N GLY A 650 -31.42 -7.82 -52.28
CA GLY A 650 -30.07 -7.46 -51.85
C GLY A 650 -29.59 -8.42 -50.75
N SER A 651 -28.28 -8.53 -50.56
CA SER A 651 -27.67 -9.33 -49.50
C SER A 651 -27.24 -8.44 -48.34
N ASP A 652 -28.09 -8.29 -47.33
CA ASP A 652 -27.79 -7.44 -46.18
C ASP A 652 -26.98 -8.18 -45.12
N ASN A 653 -25.75 -7.74 -44.93
CA ASN A 653 -25.00 -7.97 -43.69
C ASN A 653 -25.76 -7.26 -42.56
N ILE A 654 -26.24 -7.99 -41.55
CA ILE A 654 -26.65 -7.38 -40.29
C ILE A 654 -25.38 -7.07 -39.49
N GLU A 655 -24.70 -5.98 -39.87
CA GLU A 655 -23.77 -5.30 -38.98
C GLU A 655 -24.56 -4.83 -37.76
N ARG A 656 -24.24 -5.37 -36.57
CA ARG A 656 -24.82 -4.88 -35.33
C ARG A 656 -24.20 -3.53 -34.99
N ASN A 657 -25.03 -2.58 -34.54
CA ASN A 657 -24.58 -1.25 -34.14
C ASN A 657 -23.39 -1.32 -33.16
N PRO A 658 -22.34 -0.50 -33.32
CA PRO A 658 -21.20 -0.48 -32.40
C PRO A 658 -21.58 -0.25 -30.92
N GLN A 659 -22.65 0.50 -30.67
CA GLN A 659 -23.12 0.89 -29.33
C GLN A 659 -23.58 -0.28 -28.45
N ASP A 660 -23.97 -1.43 -29.02
CA ASP A 660 -24.30 -2.63 -28.25
C ASP A 660 -23.08 -3.26 -27.52
N ARG A 661 -21.86 -2.74 -27.73
CA ARG A 661 -20.63 -3.24 -27.08
C ARG A 661 -20.21 -2.51 -25.81
N GLU A 662 -20.70 -1.28 -25.56
CA GLU A 662 -20.15 -0.42 -24.50
C GLU A 662 -20.81 -0.62 -23.12
N ASP A 663 -22.05 -1.09 -23.09
CA ASP A 663 -22.90 -1.21 -21.88
C ASP A 663 -22.68 -2.51 -21.07
N HIS A 664 -21.77 -3.41 -21.50
CA HIS A 664 -21.55 -4.71 -20.86
C HIS A 664 -20.41 -4.68 -19.83
N LEU A 665 -20.76 -4.72 -18.54
CA LEU A 665 -19.81 -4.84 -17.43
C LEU A 665 -19.03 -6.17 -17.48
N PHE A 666 -17.81 -6.18 -16.92
CA PHE A 666 -17.00 -7.40 -16.72
C PHE A 666 -16.92 -7.88 -15.26
N ALA A 667 -17.15 -6.98 -14.31
CA ALA A 667 -17.28 -7.28 -12.89
C ALA A 667 -18.72 -7.07 -12.43
N SER A 668 -19.04 -7.56 -11.22
CA SER A 668 -20.35 -7.30 -10.61
C SER A 668 -20.53 -5.79 -10.33
N PRO A 669 -21.75 -5.23 -10.45
CA PRO A 669 -22.02 -3.83 -10.13
C PRO A 669 -21.54 -3.39 -8.74
N GLN A 670 -21.54 -4.31 -7.77
CA GLN A 670 -21.06 -4.10 -6.40
C GLN A 670 -19.53 -4.00 -6.29
N PHE A 671 -18.77 -4.62 -7.21
CA PHE A 671 -17.32 -4.50 -7.29
C PHE A 671 -16.89 -3.28 -8.12
N SER A 672 -17.51 -3.09 -9.28
CA SER A 672 -17.17 -2.05 -10.29
C SER A 672 -17.09 -0.63 -9.71
N ILE A 673 -17.94 -0.31 -8.73
CA ILE A 673 -18.05 1.03 -8.13
C ILE A 673 -17.00 1.33 -7.04
N ILE A 674 -16.21 0.34 -6.62
CA ILE A 674 -15.26 0.51 -5.52
C ILE A 674 -14.04 1.31 -6.00
N PRO A 675 -13.57 2.34 -5.28
CA PRO A 675 -12.32 3.03 -5.61
C PRO A 675 -11.11 2.10 -5.59
N THR A 676 -10.32 2.12 -6.66
CA THR A 676 -9.15 1.26 -6.90
C THR A 676 -8.08 1.33 -5.81
N PHE A 677 -7.87 2.52 -5.22
CA PHE A 677 -6.83 2.75 -4.22
C PHE A 677 -6.97 1.87 -2.97
N PHE A 678 -8.20 1.46 -2.61
CA PHE A 678 -8.44 0.57 -1.46
C PHE A 678 -7.76 -0.80 -1.63
N LEU A 679 -7.65 -1.32 -2.85
CA LEU A 679 -6.97 -2.58 -3.13
C LEU A 679 -5.45 -2.43 -3.06
N ASN A 680 -4.91 -1.27 -3.50
CA ASN A 680 -3.50 -0.92 -3.29
C ASN A 680 -3.15 -0.81 -1.80
N ASP A 681 -3.97 -0.11 -1.02
CA ASP A 681 -3.74 0.12 0.42
C ASP A 681 -3.58 -1.19 1.21
N ILE A 682 -4.25 -2.28 0.83
CA ILE A 682 -4.07 -3.61 1.45
C ILE A 682 -2.66 -4.15 1.19
N PHE A 683 -2.20 -4.14 -0.06
CA PHE A 683 -0.87 -4.64 -0.42
C PHE A 683 0.26 -3.78 0.15
N ASP A 684 0.11 -2.46 0.13
CA ASP A 684 1.06 -1.51 0.72
C ASP A 684 1.19 -1.68 2.23
N ILE A 685 0.08 -1.87 2.96
CA ILE A 685 0.15 -2.08 4.42
C ILE A 685 0.78 -3.43 4.76
N ILE A 686 0.48 -4.50 4.03
CA ILE A 686 1.13 -5.80 4.27
C ILE A 686 2.63 -5.72 3.96
N TYR A 687 3.03 -4.97 2.94
CA TYR A 687 4.43 -4.65 2.65
C TYR A 687 5.11 -3.83 3.78
N LEU A 688 4.48 -2.75 4.23
CA LEU A 688 4.99 -1.89 5.31
C LEU A 688 5.07 -2.63 6.66
N LEU A 689 4.16 -3.57 6.93
CA LEU A 689 4.24 -4.47 8.10
C LEU A 689 5.41 -5.45 8.00
N TYR A 690 5.72 -5.96 6.80
CA TYR A 690 6.93 -6.75 6.56
C TYR A 690 8.21 -5.93 6.78
N GLU A 691 8.28 -4.69 6.26
CA GLU A 691 9.42 -3.81 6.52
C GLU A 691 9.57 -3.45 8.01
N LEU A 692 8.47 -3.25 8.74
CA LEU A 692 8.51 -3.05 10.20
C LEU A 692 9.04 -4.28 10.94
N ASP A 693 8.80 -5.49 10.43
CA ASP A 693 9.28 -6.74 11.04
C ASP A 693 10.82 -6.80 11.05
N ALA A 694 11.48 -6.26 10.02
CA ALA A 694 12.94 -6.19 9.92
C ALA A 694 13.61 -5.35 11.03
N PHE A 695 12.85 -4.49 11.73
CA PHE A 695 13.34 -3.72 12.86
C PHE A 695 13.08 -4.38 14.23
N LYS A 696 12.61 -5.63 14.28
CA LYS A 696 12.46 -6.40 15.52
C LYS A 696 13.80 -6.82 16.12
N ASN A 697 13.78 -7.07 17.42
CA ASN A 697 14.83 -7.85 18.07
C ASN A 697 14.52 -9.34 17.80
N PRO A 698 15.54 -10.17 17.48
CA PRO A 698 15.31 -11.61 17.27
C PRO A 698 14.73 -12.27 18.53
N GLY A 699 13.73 -13.15 18.33
CA GLY A 699 13.00 -13.84 19.39
C GLY A 699 11.71 -13.18 19.89
N ASN A 700 11.16 -12.20 19.15
CA ASN A 700 9.76 -11.79 19.26
C ASN A 700 8.90 -12.49 18.19
N GLU A 701 7.58 -12.54 18.36
CA GLU A 701 6.66 -12.95 17.28
C GLU A 701 6.78 -12.02 16.06
N ASN A 702 6.90 -12.60 14.86
CA ASN A 702 6.87 -11.88 13.59
C ASN A 702 5.45 -11.40 13.30
N PHE A 703 5.26 -10.24 12.65
CA PHE A 703 3.92 -9.72 12.39
C PHE A 703 3.12 -10.65 11.47
N LEU A 704 3.82 -11.35 10.58
CA LEU A 704 3.25 -12.30 9.63
C LEU A 704 2.62 -13.54 10.28
N SER A 705 2.90 -13.86 11.56
CA SER A 705 2.20 -14.95 12.26
C SER A 705 0.73 -14.64 12.53
N TYR A 706 0.32 -13.38 12.35
CA TYR A 706 -1.07 -12.93 12.47
C TYR A 706 -1.79 -12.87 11.11
N LEU A 707 -1.11 -13.12 9.99
CA LEU A 707 -1.68 -13.13 8.65
C LEU A 707 -2.31 -14.50 8.33
N ASN A 708 -3.54 -14.51 7.83
CA ASN A 708 -4.12 -15.68 7.17
C ASN A 708 -3.51 -15.79 5.76
N THR A 709 -2.48 -16.62 5.63
CA THR A 709 -1.71 -16.79 4.38
C THR A 709 -2.60 -17.25 3.22
N ASP A 710 -3.50 -18.20 3.43
CA ASP A 710 -4.39 -18.70 2.36
C ASP A 710 -5.37 -17.63 1.85
N LEU A 711 -5.97 -16.85 2.75
CA LEU A 711 -6.84 -15.73 2.37
C LEU A 711 -6.08 -14.63 1.62
N PHE A 712 -4.85 -14.35 2.03
CA PHE A 712 -3.98 -13.42 1.31
C PHE A 712 -3.58 -13.96 -0.07
N LEU A 713 -3.22 -15.24 -0.18
CA LEU A 713 -2.91 -15.89 -1.45
C LEU A 713 -4.13 -15.87 -2.38
N ALA A 714 -5.34 -16.13 -1.85
CA ALA A 714 -6.60 -16.03 -2.59
C ALA A 714 -6.79 -14.63 -3.18
N PHE A 715 -6.61 -13.59 -2.36
CA PHE A 715 -6.72 -12.18 -2.76
C PHE A 715 -5.63 -11.76 -3.76
N CYS A 716 -4.39 -12.23 -3.58
CA CYS A 716 -3.25 -11.96 -4.46
C CYS A 716 -3.42 -12.63 -5.83
N ILE A 717 -3.82 -13.90 -5.87
CA ILE A 717 -4.08 -14.67 -7.10
C ILE A 717 -5.29 -14.11 -7.85
N PHE A 718 -6.39 -13.77 -7.14
CA PHE A 718 -7.51 -13.02 -7.69
C PHE A 718 -7.04 -11.70 -8.34
N THR A 719 -6.20 -10.94 -7.66
CA THR A 719 -5.68 -9.67 -8.19
C THR A 719 -4.86 -9.89 -9.46
N MET A 720 -3.98 -10.88 -9.50
CA MET A 720 -3.12 -11.15 -10.66
C MET A 720 -3.87 -11.67 -11.89
N LEU A 721 -4.88 -12.55 -11.72
CA LEU A 721 -5.53 -13.27 -12.82
C LEU A 721 -6.81 -12.63 -13.39
N SER A 722 -7.40 -11.64 -12.72
CA SER A 722 -8.70 -11.06 -13.12
C SER A 722 -8.50 -9.79 -13.94
N GLU A 723 -8.01 -9.94 -15.18
CA GLU A 723 -7.69 -8.81 -16.09
C GLU A 723 -8.90 -7.91 -16.35
N ASN A 724 -10.08 -8.50 -16.54
CA ASN A 724 -11.28 -7.75 -16.89
C ASN A 724 -11.98 -7.14 -15.66
N HIS A 725 -11.79 -7.71 -14.46
CA HIS A 725 -12.22 -7.07 -13.20
C HIS A 725 -11.28 -5.93 -12.78
N ILE A 726 -9.96 -6.06 -13.02
CA ILE A 726 -8.94 -5.13 -12.54
C ILE A 726 -8.14 -4.61 -13.72
N LYS A 727 -8.73 -3.64 -14.44
CA LYS A 727 -8.13 -2.95 -15.59
C LYS A 727 -6.75 -2.35 -15.29
N SER A 728 -6.53 -1.88 -14.05
CA SER A 728 -5.28 -1.23 -13.62
C SER A 728 -4.05 -2.16 -13.65
N ILE A 729 -3.06 -1.79 -14.47
CA ILE A 729 -1.80 -2.53 -14.64
C ILE A 729 -0.96 -2.49 -13.35
N HIS A 730 -0.81 -1.32 -12.70
CA HIS A 730 -0.02 -1.17 -11.46
C HIS A 730 -0.50 -2.12 -10.35
N LEU A 731 -1.82 -2.30 -10.20
CA LEU A 731 -2.41 -3.22 -9.20
C LEU A 731 -2.08 -4.69 -9.49
N ARG A 732 -2.26 -5.13 -10.74
CA ARG A 732 -2.03 -6.53 -11.16
C ARG A 732 -0.55 -6.88 -11.26
N CYS A 733 0.27 -5.95 -11.71
CA CYS A 733 1.66 -6.16 -12.11
C CYS A 733 2.67 -5.73 -11.04
N GLU A 734 2.49 -4.57 -10.41
CA GLU A 734 3.40 -4.15 -9.33
C GLU A 734 2.91 -4.61 -7.96
N ALA A 735 1.76 -4.11 -7.48
CA ALA A 735 1.38 -4.19 -6.07
C ALA A 735 1.26 -5.63 -5.54
N ALA A 736 0.45 -6.48 -6.21
CA ALA A 736 0.26 -7.87 -5.77
C ALA A 736 1.55 -8.72 -5.90
N PRO A 737 2.27 -8.76 -7.04
CA PRO A 737 3.51 -9.55 -7.17
C PRO A 737 4.65 -9.05 -6.29
N LYS A 738 4.78 -7.74 -6.05
CA LYS A 738 5.71 -7.15 -5.08
C LYS A 738 5.49 -7.74 -3.70
N THR A 739 4.29 -7.60 -3.15
CA THR A 739 3.99 -8.07 -1.79
C THR A 739 4.11 -9.61 -1.67
N PHE A 740 3.68 -10.37 -2.68
CA PHE A 740 3.94 -11.82 -2.74
C PHE A 740 5.45 -12.15 -2.66
N THR A 741 6.28 -11.49 -3.46
CA THR A 741 7.73 -11.74 -3.52
C THR A 741 8.41 -11.47 -2.18
N TYR A 742 8.02 -10.41 -1.47
CA TYR A 742 8.58 -10.10 -0.15
C TYR A 742 8.18 -11.12 0.93
N LEU A 743 6.94 -11.61 0.91
CA LEU A 743 6.53 -12.70 1.81
C LEU A 743 7.24 -14.02 1.46
N TYR A 744 7.34 -14.36 0.18
CA TYR A 744 7.99 -15.59 -0.30
C TYR A 744 9.52 -15.62 -0.07
N ARG A 745 10.16 -14.46 0.10
CA ARG A 745 11.56 -14.33 0.57
C ARG A 745 11.76 -14.65 2.06
N SER A 746 10.69 -14.75 2.86
CA SER A 746 10.80 -15.08 4.28
C SER A 746 10.72 -16.60 4.48
N ASP A 747 11.78 -17.23 5.02
CA ASP A 747 11.88 -18.70 5.16
C ASP A 747 10.68 -19.32 5.90
N THR A 748 10.13 -18.62 6.90
CA THR A 748 8.96 -19.09 7.66
C THR A 748 7.66 -19.04 6.86
N MET A 749 7.52 -18.10 5.93
CA MET A 749 6.34 -18.00 5.05
C MET A 749 6.50 -18.85 3.80
N LYS A 750 7.71 -18.97 3.24
CA LYS A 750 8.01 -19.72 2.02
C LYS A 750 7.41 -21.13 2.06
N LYS A 751 7.66 -21.86 3.15
CA LYS A 751 7.11 -23.20 3.33
C LYS A 751 5.58 -23.23 3.34
N ILE A 752 4.94 -22.31 4.07
CA ILE A 752 3.47 -22.24 4.16
C ILE A 752 2.85 -21.90 2.79
N ILE A 753 3.49 -21.01 2.04
CA ILE A 753 3.10 -20.65 0.67
C ILE A 753 3.20 -21.86 -0.26
N GLU A 754 4.28 -22.66 -0.18
CA GLU A 754 4.44 -23.89 -0.99
C GLU A 754 3.53 -25.06 -0.55
N GLU A 755 3.04 -25.06 0.68
CA GLU A 755 2.06 -26.07 1.17
C GLU A 755 0.62 -25.74 0.75
N SER A 756 0.28 -24.48 0.43
CA SER A 756 -1.07 -24.06 0.04
C SER A 756 -1.53 -24.57 -1.34
N ASP A 757 -2.74 -25.13 -1.40
CA ASP A 757 -3.40 -25.61 -2.62
C ASP A 757 -3.60 -24.50 -3.66
N LEU A 758 -3.82 -23.25 -3.24
CA LEU A 758 -3.97 -22.12 -4.15
C LEU A 758 -2.67 -21.83 -4.91
N THR A 759 -1.54 -21.88 -4.21
CA THR A 759 -0.22 -21.76 -4.83
C THR A 759 -0.02 -22.89 -5.83
N ARG A 760 -0.35 -24.13 -5.44
CA ARG A 760 -0.22 -25.35 -6.26
C ARG A 760 -1.16 -25.41 -7.47
N LYS A 761 -2.27 -24.65 -7.47
CA LYS A 761 -3.20 -24.59 -8.61
C LYS A 761 -2.95 -23.40 -9.53
N TYR A 762 -2.49 -22.26 -9.01
CA TYR A 762 -2.52 -21.00 -9.76
C TYR A 762 -1.24 -20.17 -9.79
N ILE A 763 -0.23 -20.36 -8.92
CA ILE A 763 0.86 -19.36 -8.83
C ILE A 763 1.66 -19.22 -10.13
N ILE A 764 1.97 -20.35 -10.79
CA ILE A 764 2.75 -20.37 -12.04
C ILE A 764 1.97 -19.72 -13.18
N LYS A 765 0.67 -19.98 -13.25
CA LYS A 765 -0.26 -19.32 -14.20
C LYS A 765 -0.30 -17.81 -13.94
N SER A 766 -0.49 -17.39 -12.69
CA SER A 766 -0.51 -15.97 -12.30
C SER A 766 0.77 -15.24 -12.70
N LEU A 767 1.93 -15.77 -12.31
CA LEU A 767 3.23 -15.16 -12.62
C LEU A 767 3.49 -15.07 -14.13
N THR A 768 3.09 -16.09 -14.91
CA THR A 768 3.23 -16.10 -16.37
C THR A 768 2.35 -15.04 -17.04
N TYR A 769 1.06 -15.00 -16.71
CA TYR A 769 0.13 -14.02 -17.27
C TYR A 769 0.51 -12.59 -16.90
N VAL A 770 1.01 -12.35 -15.67
CA VAL A 770 1.44 -11.01 -15.24
C VAL A 770 2.75 -10.57 -15.89
N PHE A 771 3.72 -11.46 -16.15
CA PHE A 771 4.95 -11.12 -16.89
C PHE A 771 4.65 -10.59 -18.30
N ILE A 772 3.64 -11.18 -18.92
CA ILE A 772 3.11 -10.79 -20.23
C ILE A 772 2.32 -9.47 -20.12
N ALA A 773 1.36 -9.38 -19.19
CA ALA A 773 0.54 -8.19 -19.01
C ALA A 773 1.36 -6.93 -18.66
N SER A 774 2.50 -7.08 -17.97
CA SER A 774 3.41 -5.96 -17.68
C SER A 774 4.06 -5.34 -18.90
N GLN A 775 3.96 -5.95 -20.10
CA GLN A 775 4.39 -5.31 -21.35
C GLN A 775 3.70 -3.97 -21.58
N LYS A 776 2.43 -3.86 -21.17
CA LYS A 776 1.58 -2.67 -21.27
C LYS A 776 1.93 -1.55 -20.27
N GLY A 777 2.83 -1.81 -19.30
CA GLY A 777 3.19 -0.87 -18.23
C GLY A 777 4.45 -0.04 -18.53
N GLU A 778 4.68 1.00 -17.72
CA GLU A 778 5.86 1.86 -17.84
C GLU A 778 7.18 1.08 -17.74
N TYR A 779 8.21 1.52 -18.46
CA TYR A 779 9.52 0.85 -18.53
C TYR A 779 10.08 0.46 -17.16
N THR A 780 10.12 1.40 -16.21
CA THR A 780 10.72 1.19 -14.88
C THR A 780 9.92 0.17 -14.05
N GLU A 781 8.59 0.27 -14.05
CA GLU A 781 7.71 -0.65 -13.33
C GLU A 781 7.71 -2.04 -13.95
N ARG A 782 7.67 -2.11 -15.28
CA ARG A 782 7.77 -3.35 -16.07
C ARG A 782 9.04 -4.12 -15.72
N MET A 783 10.19 -3.44 -15.70
CA MET A 783 11.47 -4.07 -15.35
C MET A 783 11.50 -4.54 -13.88
N GLN A 784 11.07 -3.70 -12.93
CA GLN A 784 10.98 -4.11 -11.52
C GLN A 784 10.03 -5.31 -11.31
N THR A 785 8.90 -5.33 -12.03
CA THR A 785 7.93 -6.42 -12.00
C THR A 785 8.53 -7.72 -12.53
N ARG A 786 9.15 -7.67 -13.71
CA ARG A 786 9.76 -8.85 -14.34
C ARG A 786 10.93 -9.40 -13.51
N VAL A 787 11.75 -8.55 -12.87
CA VAL A 787 12.76 -8.99 -11.87
C VAL A 787 12.15 -9.85 -10.78
N ARG A 788 11.06 -9.37 -10.16
CA ARG A 788 10.38 -10.06 -9.05
C ARG A 788 9.81 -11.40 -9.50
N ILE A 789 9.16 -11.43 -10.67
CA ILE A 789 8.58 -12.65 -11.25
C ILE A 789 9.65 -13.69 -11.59
N VAL A 790 10.73 -13.28 -12.25
CA VAL A 790 11.85 -14.18 -12.61
C VAL A 790 12.58 -14.68 -11.35
N GLU A 791 12.70 -13.87 -10.30
CA GLU A 791 13.20 -14.33 -9.00
C GLU A 791 12.27 -15.37 -8.35
N ASN A 792 10.94 -15.21 -8.45
CA ASN A 792 9.98 -16.20 -7.97
C ASN A 792 10.06 -17.51 -8.77
N PHE A 793 10.11 -17.46 -10.10
CA PHE A 793 10.26 -18.67 -10.93
C PHE A 793 11.54 -19.45 -10.59
N ASN A 794 12.69 -18.77 -10.49
CA ASN A 794 13.95 -19.38 -10.08
C ASN A 794 13.87 -20.10 -8.72
N ASN A 795 13.08 -19.57 -7.79
CA ASN A 795 12.90 -20.14 -6.45
C ASN A 795 11.84 -21.24 -6.39
N LEU A 796 10.78 -21.17 -7.22
CA LEU A 796 9.70 -22.17 -7.31
C LEU A 796 10.13 -23.41 -8.10
N PHE A 797 10.93 -23.24 -9.16
CA PHE A 797 11.46 -24.34 -9.99
C PHE A 797 12.51 -25.22 -9.28
N LEU A 798 12.82 -24.92 -8.02
CA LEU A 798 13.55 -25.83 -7.12
C LEU A 798 12.68 -27.02 -6.65
N ASN A 799 11.36 -26.96 -6.87
CA ASN A 799 10.37 -27.95 -6.47
C ASN A 799 9.61 -28.43 -7.71
N GLU A 800 9.71 -29.73 -8.00
CA GLU A 800 9.25 -30.37 -9.24
C GLU A 800 7.74 -30.18 -9.50
N ILE A 801 6.94 -29.99 -8.44
CA ILE A 801 5.49 -29.73 -8.52
C ILE A 801 5.19 -28.46 -9.34
N TYR A 802 6.04 -27.43 -9.25
CA TYR A 802 5.88 -26.19 -10.02
C TYR A 802 6.49 -26.28 -11.43
N VAL A 803 7.44 -27.21 -11.63
CA VAL A 803 7.97 -27.54 -12.97
C VAL A 803 6.91 -28.30 -13.78
N ASP A 804 6.22 -29.29 -13.20
CA ASP A 804 5.08 -29.93 -13.87
C ASP A 804 3.96 -28.93 -14.18
N GLN A 805 3.55 -28.07 -13.23
CA GLN A 805 2.54 -27.02 -13.53
C GLN A 805 2.93 -26.13 -14.71
N PHE A 806 4.20 -25.75 -14.84
CA PHE A 806 4.68 -25.02 -16.01
C PHE A 806 4.65 -25.89 -17.27
N THR A 807 5.10 -27.16 -17.19
CA THR A 807 4.98 -28.16 -18.26
C THR A 807 3.54 -28.28 -18.78
N GLN A 808 2.56 -28.45 -17.89
CA GLN A 808 1.14 -28.54 -18.24
C GLN A 808 0.61 -27.23 -18.87
N LEU A 809 1.10 -26.07 -18.42
CA LEU A 809 0.75 -24.77 -18.99
C LEU A 809 1.33 -24.60 -20.41
N VAL A 810 2.59 -25.02 -20.64
CA VAL A 810 3.25 -25.02 -21.95
C VAL A 810 2.54 -25.98 -22.91
N ILE A 811 2.23 -27.20 -22.48
CA ILE A 811 1.52 -28.20 -23.31
C ILE A 811 0.12 -27.70 -23.69
N LYS A 812 -0.64 -27.13 -22.74
CA LYS A 812 -2.00 -26.63 -23.00
C LYS A 812 -2.04 -25.32 -23.81
N ASN A 813 -0.97 -24.52 -23.78
CA ASN A 813 -0.91 -23.26 -24.51
C ASN A 813 0.53 -22.90 -24.94
N ASN A 814 1.03 -23.55 -25.99
CA ASN A 814 2.38 -23.31 -26.50
C ASN A 814 2.59 -21.84 -26.95
N ASN A 815 1.55 -21.15 -27.43
CA ASN A 815 1.65 -19.73 -27.79
C ASN A 815 1.98 -18.84 -26.58
N LEU A 816 1.42 -19.15 -25.40
CA LEU A 816 1.75 -18.47 -24.14
C LEU A 816 3.23 -18.64 -23.78
N PHE A 817 3.78 -19.84 -23.98
CA PHE A 817 5.20 -20.12 -23.77
C PHE A 817 6.10 -19.36 -24.74
N VAL A 818 5.84 -19.44 -26.05
CA VAL A 818 6.63 -18.74 -27.08
C VAL A 818 6.66 -17.23 -26.80
N HIS A 819 5.53 -16.62 -26.44
CA HIS A 819 5.42 -15.20 -26.14
C HIS A 819 6.12 -14.79 -24.83
N LEU A 820 6.01 -15.60 -23.76
CA LEU A 820 6.77 -15.41 -22.52
C LEU A 820 8.28 -15.40 -22.78
N ILE A 821 8.77 -16.37 -23.55
CA ILE A 821 10.19 -16.51 -23.88
C ILE A 821 10.66 -15.37 -24.77
N HIS A 822 9.87 -14.96 -25.77
CA HIS A 822 10.19 -13.82 -26.62
C HIS A 822 10.39 -12.52 -25.82
N LEU A 823 9.44 -12.19 -24.94
CA LEU A 823 9.53 -10.99 -24.10
C LEU A 823 10.75 -11.03 -23.15
N LEU A 824 11.03 -12.19 -22.54
CA LEU A 824 12.19 -12.39 -21.66
C LEU A 824 13.53 -12.16 -22.40
N LEU A 825 13.68 -12.72 -23.60
CA LEU A 825 14.91 -12.64 -24.37
C LEU A 825 15.10 -11.25 -25.00
N ASN A 826 14.02 -10.60 -25.45
CA ASN A 826 14.05 -9.20 -25.91
C ASN A 826 14.56 -8.27 -24.80
N ASP A 827 13.98 -8.36 -23.59
CA ASP A 827 14.42 -7.55 -22.45
C ASP A 827 15.91 -7.79 -22.17
N VAL A 828 16.33 -9.06 -22.06
CA VAL A 828 17.72 -9.43 -21.76
C VAL A 828 18.71 -8.87 -22.79
N ASN A 829 18.42 -9.03 -24.08
CA ASN A 829 19.30 -8.57 -25.15
C ASN A 829 19.52 -7.04 -25.09
N PHE A 830 18.45 -6.26 -24.87
CA PHE A 830 18.53 -4.81 -24.72
C PHE A 830 19.27 -4.39 -23.43
N LEU A 831 18.94 -5.03 -22.30
CA LEU A 831 19.44 -4.66 -20.99
C LEU A 831 20.91 -5.01 -20.76
N VAL A 832 21.44 -6.04 -21.44
CA VAL A 832 22.89 -6.31 -21.45
C VAL A 832 23.65 -5.17 -22.12
N GLU A 833 23.10 -4.55 -23.17
CA GLU A 833 23.70 -3.38 -23.83
C GLU A 833 23.60 -2.12 -22.93
N GLU A 834 22.47 -1.86 -22.24
CA GLU A 834 22.37 -0.80 -21.21
C GLU A 834 23.42 -0.94 -20.09
N VAL A 835 23.62 -2.16 -19.57
CA VAL A 835 24.55 -2.44 -18.47
C VAL A 835 25.99 -2.05 -18.80
N VAL A 836 26.45 -2.29 -20.03
CA VAL A 836 27.81 -1.89 -20.43
C VAL A 836 27.94 -0.38 -20.48
N SER A 837 26.93 0.33 -20.99
CA SER A 837 26.90 1.80 -20.98
C SER A 837 27.03 2.36 -19.55
N TYR A 838 26.20 1.89 -18.62
CA TYR A 838 26.19 2.42 -17.25
C TYR A 838 27.45 2.05 -16.46
N LEU A 839 27.97 0.82 -16.60
CA LEU A 839 29.23 0.44 -15.95
C LEU A 839 30.42 1.22 -16.52
N SER A 840 30.39 1.58 -17.81
CA SER A 840 31.43 2.40 -18.43
C SER A 840 31.36 3.86 -17.94
N GLU A 841 30.15 4.41 -17.76
CA GLU A 841 29.96 5.74 -17.16
C GLU A 841 30.31 5.77 -15.66
N ILE A 842 29.94 4.74 -14.89
CA ILE A 842 30.38 4.53 -13.51
C ILE A 842 31.91 4.52 -13.44
N LYS A 843 32.57 3.73 -14.29
CA LYS A 843 34.04 3.64 -14.36
C LYS A 843 34.67 4.99 -14.71
N ARG A 844 34.15 5.70 -15.73
CA ARG A 844 34.59 7.05 -16.11
C ARG A 844 34.49 8.05 -14.94
N ARG A 845 33.40 7.99 -14.15
CA ARG A 845 33.21 8.82 -12.95
C ARG A 845 34.10 8.39 -11.77
N GLU A 846 34.32 7.08 -11.58
CA GLU A 846 35.22 6.51 -10.56
C GLU A 846 36.70 6.83 -10.85
N ASP A 847 37.09 6.90 -12.12
CA ASP A 847 38.46 7.23 -12.54
C ASP A 847 38.69 8.74 -12.58
N LYS A 848 37.75 9.55 -13.11
CA LYS A 848 37.84 11.03 -12.98
C LYS A 848 37.99 11.47 -11.52
N LYS A 849 37.23 10.86 -10.59
CA LYS A 849 37.38 11.17 -9.14
C LYS A 849 38.76 10.83 -8.59
N ARG A 850 39.45 9.83 -9.14
CA ARG A 850 40.84 9.52 -8.81
C ARG A 850 41.75 10.61 -9.38
N ASP A 851 41.62 10.95 -10.65
CA ASP A 851 42.42 12.00 -11.30
C ASP A 851 42.31 13.34 -10.54
N ASP A 852 41.09 13.71 -10.12
CA ASP A 852 40.82 14.93 -9.34
C ASP A 852 41.43 14.84 -7.91
N GLN A 853 41.52 13.65 -7.29
CA GLN A 853 42.19 13.45 -5.99
C GLN A 853 43.73 13.47 -6.11
N GLU A 854 44.30 12.76 -7.09
CA GLU A 854 45.75 12.69 -7.32
C GLU A 854 46.33 14.07 -7.75
N ARG A 855 45.56 14.85 -8.51
CA ARG A 855 45.85 16.28 -8.78
C ARG A 855 45.74 17.16 -7.52
N GLY A 856 44.88 16.80 -6.58
CA GLY A 856 44.81 17.42 -5.25
C GLY A 856 46.11 17.21 -4.46
N ASP A 857 46.51 15.95 -4.25
CA ASP A 857 47.66 15.59 -3.41
C ASP A 857 48.99 16.08 -4.00
N THR A 858 49.15 16.07 -5.32
CA THR A 858 50.34 16.66 -6.00
C THR A 858 50.52 18.18 -5.79
N SER A 859 49.51 18.90 -5.29
CA SER A 859 49.64 20.33 -4.94
C SER A 859 50.26 20.62 -3.56
N THR A 860 50.57 19.59 -2.74
CA THR A 860 51.14 19.75 -1.39
C THR A 860 52.42 18.96 -1.13
N GLY A 861 53.23 18.71 -2.17
CA GLY A 861 54.49 17.97 -2.06
C GLY A 861 55.75 18.84 -2.00
N GLY A 862 56.08 19.50 -0.87
CA GLY A 862 57.33 20.28 -0.84
C GLY A 862 57.75 21.12 0.38
N VAL A 863 57.82 20.56 1.60
CA VAL A 863 58.93 20.77 2.58
C VAL A 863 58.99 19.54 3.51
N THR A 864 60.18 19.14 3.96
CA THR A 864 60.44 17.88 4.67
C THR A 864 60.36 17.95 6.20
N SER A 865 59.90 16.84 6.81
CA SER A 865 60.31 16.27 8.12
C SER A 865 60.19 17.13 9.40
N GLY A 866 59.30 16.75 10.33
CA GLY A 866 59.26 17.33 11.68
C GLY A 866 58.33 16.63 12.69
N LEU A 867 58.91 15.77 13.53
CA LEU A 867 58.44 15.22 14.82
C LEU A 867 57.08 15.67 15.43
N ALA A 868 56.20 14.68 15.62
CA ALA A 868 55.42 14.37 16.83
C ALA A 868 54.91 15.45 17.83
N SER A 869 53.58 15.42 18.03
CA SER A 869 52.88 15.48 19.34
C SER A 869 52.57 16.83 20.03
N SER A 870 51.64 16.76 21.00
CA SER A 870 51.26 17.72 22.06
C SER A 870 50.28 18.87 21.78
N ALA A 871 49.04 18.68 22.27
CA ALA A 871 48.33 19.46 23.29
C ALA A 871 48.16 21.01 23.26
N THR A 872 46.88 21.42 23.40
CA THR A 872 46.33 22.53 24.24
C THR A 872 46.53 24.02 23.92
N ASN A 873 45.38 24.72 23.93
CA ASN A 873 45.12 26.12 24.37
C ASN A 873 45.78 27.32 23.65
N GLY A 874 45.00 28.40 23.43
CA GLY A 874 45.51 29.73 23.10
C GLY A 874 44.43 30.72 22.61
N GLN A 875 44.25 31.85 23.30
CA GLN A 875 43.19 32.84 23.02
C GLN A 875 43.64 34.00 22.10
N ALA A 876 42.72 34.43 21.23
CA ALA A 876 42.29 35.82 20.95
C ALA A 876 43.19 36.87 20.25
N ASN A 877 42.48 37.74 19.51
CA ASN A 877 42.75 39.14 19.13
C ASN A 877 43.91 39.50 18.16
N GLY A 878 43.65 40.51 17.31
CA GLY A 878 44.71 41.35 16.71
C GLY A 878 44.47 41.78 15.25
N GLY A 879 43.49 42.63 14.96
CA GLY A 879 43.09 43.00 13.58
C GLY A 879 44.04 43.93 12.81
N THR A 880 43.51 44.50 11.70
CA THR A 880 44.12 45.50 10.78
C THR A 880 45.29 44.99 9.90
N THR A 881 45.51 45.45 8.65
CA THR A 881 44.92 46.59 7.90
C THR A 881 44.96 46.41 6.36
N ASN A 882 43.94 46.96 5.68
CA ASN A 882 44.00 47.74 4.43
C ASN A 882 44.62 47.23 3.08
N THR A 883 43.69 47.07 2.11
CA THR A 883 43.62 47.80 0.81
C THR A 883 44.42 47.40 -0.45
N TYR A 884 43.74 47.63 -1.59
CA TYR A 884 44.21 47.84 -2.97
C TYR A 884 44.73 46.61 -3.76
N ALA A 885 44.47 46.47 -5.07
CA ALA A 885 43.51 47.13 -5.96
C ALA A 885 43.39 46.38 -7.32
N ASN A 886 42.51 46.88 -8.21
CA ASN A 886 42.58 46.77 -9.67
C ASN A 886 42.43 45.39 -10.34
N ALA A 887 41.16 44.99 -10.45
CA ALA A 887 40.45 44.63 -11.67
C ALA A 887 41.16 44.73 -13.06
N ALA A 888 40.65 43.87 -13.97
CA ALA A 888 40.24 44.14 -15.36
C ALA A 888 40.99 43.42 -16.51
N ARG A 889 40.22 43.21 -17.61
CA ARG A 889 40.51 42.56 -18.92
C ARG A 889 40.15 41.06 -18.98
N ASN A 890 39.47 40.55 -20.04
CA ASN A 890 38.94 41.25 -21.22
C ASN A 890 37.70 40.57 -21.89
N SER A 891 37.08 41.33 -22.79
CA SER A 891 35.97 41.00 -23.71
C SER A 891 36.33 39.91 -24.75
N ARG A 892 35.43 39.34 -25.58
CA ARG A 892 34.20 39.88 -26.23
C ARG A 892 33.14 38.81 -26.57
N VAL A 893 31.86 39.20 -26.54
CA VAL A 893 30.83 38.90 -27.58
C VAL A 893 29.98 40.17 -27.75
N SER A 894 29.38 40.40 -28.92
CA SER A 894 28.67 41.64 -29.27
C SER A 894 27.14 41.59 -29.14
N ASN A 895 26.59 42.67 -28.55
CA ASN A 895 25.36 43.42 -28.88
C ASN A 895 24.41 42.83 -29.96
N THR A 896 23.09 42.92 -29.81
CA THR A 896 22.27 44.15 -29.63
C THR A 896 20.86 43.80 -29.09
N SER A 897 19.95 44.71 -28.66
CA SER A 897 19.97 45.93 -27.80
C SER A 897 18.68 46.73 -28.09
N ALA A 898 17.90 47.30 -27.17
CA ALA A 898 17.86 47.37 -25.69
C ALA A 898 16.35 47.51 -25.29
N SER A 899 15.83 48.04 -24.17
CA SER A 899 16.28 48.74 -22.93
C SER A 899 15.18 48.48 -21.85
N SER A 900 14.85 49.20 -20.76
CA SER A 900 15.26 50.39 -19.97
C SER A 900 14.34 50.43 -18.73
N ALA A 901 14.62 51.00 -17.55
CA ALA A 901 15.81 51.55 -16.89
C ALA A 901 15.44 51.91 -15.41
N LEU A 902 16.39 52.44 -14.63
CA LEU A 902 16.22 53.14 -13.32
C LEU A 902 16.02 52.31 -12.03
N ASN A 903 17.15 52.11 -11.34
CA ASN A 903 17.31 52.13 -9.88
C ASN A 903 17.67 53.60 -9.46
N PRO A 904 17.98 54.00 -8.19
CA PRO A 904 18.14 53.21 -6.96
C PRO A 904 17.44 53.74 -5.69
N TYR A 905 17.40 52.92 -4.63
CA TYR A 905 17.96 53.20 -3.28
C TYR A 905 17.51 52.14 -2.25
N GLY A 906 18.41 51.67 -1.36
CA GLY A 906 18.02 51.23 0.00
C GLY A 906 18.54 49.91 0.57
N ARG A 907 19.73 49.94 1.20
CA ARG A 907 20.19 49.05 2.29
C ARG A 907 20.47 47.56 1.97
N SER A 908 21.08 46.91 2.98
CA SER A 908 21.85 45.67 2.94
C SER A 908 21.78 44.96 4.28
N ASP A 909 21.76 43.62 4.28
CA ASP A 909 22.11 42.76 5.40
C ASP A 909 22.84 41.50 4.88
N PHE A 910 23.46 40.72 5.77
CA PHE A 910 24.43 39.67 5.42
C PHE A 910 23.80 38.34 4.94
N GLU A 911 24.51 37.62 4.07
CA GLU A 911 24.08 36.33 3.51
C GLU A 911 24.43 35.11 4.40
N GLU A 912 23.50 34.16 4.50
CA GLU A 912 23.78 32.78 4.91
C GLU A 912 24.08 31.91 3.68
N SER A 913 25.17 31.13 3.72
CA SER A 913 25.45 30.13 2.67
C SER A 913 24.70 28.82 2.93
N ALA A 914 23.41 28.80 2.63
CA ALA A 914 22.59 27.58 2.54
C ALA A 914 22.46 27.13 1.07
N ALA A 915 22.97 25.93 0.75
CA ALA A 915 22.88 25.38 -0.60
C ALA A 915 21.43 24.97 -0.92
N ASN A 916 20.79 25.69 -1.84
CA ASN A 916 19.39 25.52 -2.18
C ASN A 916 19.21 24.34 -3.16
N VAL A 917 18.36 23.36 -2.83
CA VAL A 917 18.07 22.18 -3.68
C VAL A 917 16.57 22.11 -3.94
N ASN A 918 16.16 22.62 -5.09
CA ASN A 918 14.81 22.49 -5.62
C ASN A 918 14.84 21.56 -6.85
N GLU A 919 14.30 20.35 -6.71
CA GLU A 919 13.95 19.50 -7.86
C GLU A 919 12.43 19.52 -8.03
N SER A 920 11.95 20.07 -9.14
CA SER A 920 10.53 20.21 -9.45
C SER A 920 10.07 19.13 -10.45
N TYR A 921 9.38 18.11 -9.96
CA TYR A 921 8.60 17.22 -10.81
C TYR A 921 7.21 17.81 -11.04
N ASN A 922 7.01 18.45 -12.20
CA ASN A 922 5.67 18.84 -12.65
C ASN A 922 4.92 17.61 -13.15
N SER A 923 3.69 17.44 -12.68
CA SER A 923 2.71 16.53 -13.27
C SER A 923 1.64 17.37 -13.99
N ASP A 924 1.77 17.49 -15.31
CA ASP A 924 0.69 17.94 -16.19
C ASP A 924 0.62 16.96 -17.37
N ASN A 925 -0.56 16.36 -17.56
CA ASN A 925 -0.84 15.52 -18.72
C ASN A 925 -1.23 16.41 -19.90
N SER A 926 -0.61 16.16 -21.05
CA SER A 926 -1.17 16.56 -22.35
C SER A 926 -0.87 15.44 -23.34
N ASP A 927 -1.92 14.86 -23.92
CA ASP A 927 -1.82 13.77 -24.89
C ASP A 927 -1.08 14.21 -26.15
N ASN A 928 -0.26 13.30 -26.70
CA ASN A 928 0.13 13.27 -28.11
C ASN A 928 0.68 11.88 -28.45
N ASP A 929 -0.15 11.08 -29.13
CA ASP A 929 0.28 9.86 -29.80
C ASP A 929 1.09 10.22 -31.05
N GLU A 930 2.39 9.92 -31.07
CA GLU A 930 3.10 9.55 -32.30
C GLU A 930 4.06 8.38 -32.00
N GLY A 931 3.74 7.20 -32.52
CA GLY A 931 4.58 6.02 -32.35
C GLY A 931 5.88 6.08 -33.15
N GLY A 932 6.90 5.35 -32.71
CA GLY A 932 8.14 5.15 -33.46
C GLY A 932 9.30 4.74 -32.55
N GLY A 933 10.01 3.66 -32.89
CA GLY A 933 11.21 3.27 -32.18
C GLY A 933 12.40 4.15 -32.54
N GLY A 934 13.09 4.71 -31.55
CA GLY A 934 14.34 5.44 -31.74
C GLY A 934 14.71 6.33 -30.54
N ASN A 935 15.95 6.19 -30.05
CA ASN A 935 16.59 7.09 -29.07
C ASN A 935 15.80 7.43 -27.80
N VAL A 936 15.62 6.46 -26.89
CA VAL A 936 15.57 6.77 -25.44
C VAL A 936 16.99 7.05 -24.94
N GLY A 937 17.57 8.16 -25.40
CA GLY A 937 18.85 8.68 -24.95
C GLY A 937 18.70 9.38 -23.59
N THR A 938 18.34 8.65 -22.53
CA THR A 938 18.39 9.21 -21.18
C THR A 938 19.79 9.70 -20.88
N ASP A 939 19.94 10.97 -20.51
CA ASP A 939 21.23 11.62 -20.35
C ASP A 939 21.94 11.18 -19.06
N ILE A 940 22.54 9.99 -19.12
CA ILE A 940 23.33 9.36 -18.05
C ILE A 940 24.52 10.20 -17.58
N THR A 941 24.89 11.27 -18.30
CA THR A 941 25.95 12.19 -17.85
C THR A 941 25.49 13.08 -16.69
N ASN A 942 24.18 13.38 -16.60
CA ASN A 942 23.59 14.27 -15.62
C ASN A 942 22.93 13.54 -14.43
N GLU A 943 22.70 12.22 -14.50
CA GLU A 943 22.09 11.45 -13.40
C GLU A 943 22.97 11.40 -12.13
N SER A 944 22.36 11.45 -10.94
CA SER A 944 23.07 11.32 -9.67
C SER A 944 23.76 9.96 -9.52
N MET A 945 24.93 9.95 -8.87
CA MET A 945 25.73 8.72 -8.69
C MET A 945 24.97 7.61 -7.93
N ARG A 946 24.04 8.00 -7.04
CA ARG A 946 23.18 7.10 -6.27
C ARG A 946 22.14 6.40 -7.16
N ASN A 947 21.49 7.15 -8.03
CA ASN A 947 20.42 6.63 -8.89
C ASN A 947 21.02 5.74 -9.98
N LEU A 948 22.10 6.17 -10.63
CA LEU A 948 22.84 5.38 -11.61
C LEU A 948 23.36 4.06 -11.01
N THR A 949 23.85 4.08 -9.76
CA THR A 949 24.24 2.86 -9.02
C THR A 949 23.06 1.91 -8.79
N ALA A 950 21.90 2.45 -8.37
CA ALA A 950 20.71 1.65 -8.09
C ALA A 950 20.11 1.03 -9.35
N ARG A 951 19.99 1.82 -10.44
CA ARG A 951 19.51 1.37 -11.76
C ARG A 951 20.44 0.28 -12.33
N THR A 952 21.76 0.49 -12.28
CA THR A 952 22.75 -0.51 -12.70
C THR A 952 22.63 -1.83 -11.92
N LYS A 953 22.51 -1.77 -10.58
CA LYS A 953 22.33 -2.96 -9.73
C LYS A 953 21.02 -3.70 -10.02
N MET A 954 19.94 -2.97 -10.31
CA MET A 954 18.65 -3.55 -10.70
C MET A 954 18.79 -4.36 -11.99
N ILE A 955 19.35 -3.76 -13.04
CA ILE A 955 19.44 -4.39 -14.36
C ILE A 955 20.42 -5.58 -14.35
N ILE A 956 21.58 -5.46 -13.71
CA ILE A 956 22.51 -6.60 -13.54
C ILE A 956 21.84 -7.74 -12.76
N THR A 957 21.01 -7.43 -11.76
CA THR A 957 20.23 -8.44 -11.05
C THR A 957 19.17 -9.09 -11.96
N TYR A 958 18.51 -8.33 -12.85
CA TYR A 958 17.61 -8.91 -13.86
C TYR A 958 18.35 -9.86 -14.78
N CYS A 959 19.37 -9.38 -15.49
CA CYS A 959 20.11 -10.18 -16.47
C CYS A 959 20.71 -11.44 -15.84
N TYR A 960 21.17 -11.39 -14.59
CA TYR A 960 21.59 -12.60 -13.87
C TYR A 960 20.44 -13.57 -13.61
N LYS A 961 19.31 -13.09 -13.06
CA LYS A 961 18.15 -13.92 -12.72
C LYS A 961 17.49 -14.52 -13.97
N SER A 962 17.44 -13.78 -15.07
CA SER A 962 16.93 -14.25 -16.36
C SER A 962 17.86 -15.30 -16.99
N CYS A 963 19.19 -15.18 -16.82
CA CYS A 963 20.15 -16.20 -17.23
C CYS A 963 20.00 -17.51 -16.43
N ILE A 964 19.81 -17.45 -15.10
CA ILE A 964 19.49 -18.65 -14.30
C ILE A 964 18.16 -19.26 -14.73
N PHE A 965 17.14 -18.44 -15.00
CA PHE A 965 15.84 -18.93 -15.44
C PHE A 965 15.91 -19.60 -16.81
N LEU A 966 16.70 -19.03 -17.74
CA LEU A 966 16.99 -19.63 -19.05
C LEU A 966 17.74 -20.96 -18.92
N ASN A 967 18.71 -21.09 -18.01
CA ASN A 967 19.39 -22.35 -17.69
C ASN A 967 18.38 -23.41 -17.18
N LEU A 968 17.49 -23.05 -16.26
CA LEU A 968 16.42 -23.93 -15.78
C LEU A 968 15.42 -24.30 -16.90
N LEU A 969 15.15 -23.42 -17.85
CA LEU A 969 14.31 -23.71 -19.01
C LEU A 969 15.00 -24.66 -19.99
N CYS A 970 16.28 -24.45 -20.30
CA CYS A 970 17.09 -25.35 -21.14
C CYS A 970 17.24 -26.74 -20.50
N LYS A 971 17.33 -26.82 -19.18
CA LYS A 971 17.37 -28.09 -18.42
C LYS A 971 16.09 -28.90 -18.53
N ASN A 972 14.93 -28.25 -18.37
CA ASN A 972 13.63 -28.95 -18.25
C ASN A 972 12.87 -29.09 -19.58
N TYR A 973 13.11 -28.20 -20.56
CA TYR A 973 12.37 -28.14 -21.83
C TYR A 973 13.25 -28.16 -23.10
N PRO A 974 14.37 -28.93 -23.17
CA PRO A 974 15.32 -28.82 -24.28
C PRO A 974 14.68 -29.15 -25.64
N ASN A 975 13.84 -30.19 -25.70
CA ASN A 975 13.15 -30.56 -26.94
C ASN A 975 12.15 -29.48 -27.41
N ASN A 976 11.39 -28.85 -26.51
CA ASN A 976 10.46 -27.77 -26.87
C ASN A 976 11.18 -26.50 -27.35
N ILE A 977 12.40 -26.27 -26.85
CA ILE A 977 13.27 -25.18 -27.29
C ILE A 977 13.83 -25.47 -28.69
N VAL A 978 14.48 -26.62 -28.89
CA VAL A 978 15.20 -26.93 -30.14
C VAL A 978 14.24 -27.25 -31.31
N THR A 979 13.04 -27.77 -31.05
CA THR A 979 12.04 -28.01 -32.12
C THR A 979 11.33 -26.74 -32.60
N SER A 980 11.50 -25.61 -31.91
CA SER A 980 10.87 -24.33 -32.25
C SER A 980 11.91 -23.36 -32.79
N ASN A 981 12.06 -23.29 -34.12
CA ASN A 981 13.04 -22.41 -34.79
C ASN A 981 13.04 -20.98 -34.22
N THR A 982 11.85 -20.41 -34.01
CA THR A 982 11.67 -19.04 -33.47
C THR A 982 12.17 -18.89 -32.03
N ILE A 983 12.08 -19.94 -31.19
CA ILE A 983 12.64 -19.91 -29.83
C ILE A 983 14.16 -20.19 -29.87
N LEU A 984 14.58 -21.23 -30.58
CA LEU A 984 15.98 -21.65 -30.68
C LEU A 984 16.88 -20.50 -31.13
N SER A 985 16.53 -19.82 -32.21
CA SER A 985 17.27 -18.69 -32.78
C SER A 985 17.47 -17.55 -31.76
N GLN A 986 16.41 -17.21 -31.01
CA GLN A 986 16.47 -16.18 -29.98
C GLN A 986 17.31 -16.60 -28.76
N ILE A 987 17.22 -17.86 -28.33
CA ILE A 987 18.03 -18.38 -27.22
C ILE A 987 19.51 -18.44 -27.60
N VAL A 988 19.82 -18.89 -28.82
CA VAL A 988 21.19 -18.88 -29.38
C VAL A 988 21.74 -17.45 -29.44
N THR A 989 20.99 -16.50 -29.99
CA THR A 989 21.39 -15.08 -30.04
C THR A 989 21.65 -14.52 -28.63
N CYS A 990 20.77 -14.82 -27.67
CA CYS A 990 20.90 -14.36 -26.29
C CYS A 990 22.12 -14.96 -25.56
N LEU A 991 22.36 -16.27 -25.69
CA LEU A 991 23.48 -16.95 -25.05
C LEU A 991 24.82 -16.56 -25.70
N ASN A 992 24.87 -16.39 -27.03
CA ASN A 992 26.05 -15.86 -27.73
C ASN A 992 26.34 -14.40 -27.35
N CYS A 993 25.29 -13.56 -27.25
CA CYS A 993 25.40 -12.20 -26.74
C CYS A 993 26.07 -12.18 -25.36
N TYR A 994 25.54 -12.96 -24.39
CA TYR A 994 26.19 -13.07 -23.08
C TYR A 994 27.64 -13.56 -23.15
N PHE A 995 27.99 -14.51 -24.03
CA PHE A 995 29.39 -14.93 -24.23
C PHE A 995 30.29 -13.79 -24.73
N ASP A 996 29.90 -13.04 -25.76
CA ASP A 996 30.69 -11.92 -26.30
C ASP A 996 30.88 -10.80 -25.27
N TYR A 997 29.88 -10.55 -24.41
CA TYR A 997 29.98 -9.57 -23.33
C TYR A 997 30.83 -10.03 -22.13
N LEU A 998 30.74 -11.31 -21.71
CA LEU A 998 31.48 -11.83 -20.55
C LEU A 998 32.91 -12.29 -20.87
N VAL A 999 33.14 -12.83 -22.07
CA VAL A 999 34.37 -13.51 -22.48
C VAL A 999 35.06 -12.81 -23.66
N GLY A 1000 34.29 -12.18 -24.56
CA GLY A 1000 34.82 -11.36 -25.66
C GLY A 1000 35.53 -10.09 -25.18
N PRO A 1001 36.04 -9.24 -26.10
CA PRO A 1001 36.83 -8.06 -25.75
C PRO A 1001 36.04 -7.03 -24.92
N LYS A 1002 34.71 -7.02 -25.05
CA LYS A 1002 33.80 -6.13 -24.31
C LYS A 1002 33.85 -6.31 -22.79
N CYS A 1003 34.34 -7.44 -22.28
CA CYS A 1003 34.42 -7.72 -20.84
C CYS A 1003 35.28 -6.71 -20.06
N LEU A 1004 36.22 -6.02 -20.73
CA LEU A 1004 37.08 -4.98 -20.14
C LEU A 1004 36.32 -3.70 -19.75
N ASN A 1005 35.21 -3.42 -20.43
CA ASN A 1005 34.36 -2.25 -20.18
C ASN A 1005 33.45 -2.47 -18.97
N ILE A 1006 33.04 -3.72 -18.74
CA ILE A 1006 32.22 -4.19 -17.62
C ILE A 1006 33.02 -4.20 -16.29
N LYS A 1007 34.36 -4.17 -16.35
CA LYS A 1007 35.25 -4.27 -15.19
C LYS A 1007 35.33 -2.95 -14.38
N VAL A 1008 34.42 -2.80 -13.41
CA VAL A 1008 34.42 -1.78 -12.35
C VAL A 1008 35.18 -2.22 -11.09
N LYS A 1009 35.49 -1.27 -10.19
CA LYS A 1009 36.37 -1.49 -9.02
C LYS A 1009 35.75 -2.40 -7.94
N ASN A 1010 34.43 -2.31 -7.72
CA ASN A 1010 33.68 -3.16 -6.78
C ASN A 1010 32.50 -3.84 -7.48
N MET A 1011 32.71 -5.04 -8.03
CA MET A 1011 31.65 -5.79 -8.73
C MET A 1011 30.52 -6.25 -7.79
N GLU A 1012 30.83 -6.55 -6.51
CA GLU A 1012 29.85 -7.07 -5.55
C GLU A 1012 28.79 -6.03 -5.18
N GLN A 1013 29.16 -4.75 -5.13
CA GLN A 1013 28.22 -3.63 -4.96
C GLN A 1013 27.03 -3.70 -5.94
N TYR A 1014 27.27 -4.17 -7.16
CA TYR A 1014 26.28 -4.28 -8.23
C TYR A 1014 25.70 -5.69 -8.40
N ASN A 1015 25.99 -6.63 -7.47
CA ASN A 1015 25.67 -8.06 -7.55
C ASN A 1015 26.33 -8.81 -8.74
N PHE A 1016 27.34 -8.23 -9.41
CA PHE A 1016 27.90 -8.82 -10.63
C PHE A 1016 28.84 -9.99 -10.32
N ARG A 1017 28.52 -11.19 -10.82
CA ARG A 1017 29.25 -12.44 -10.57
C ARG A 1017 29.53 -13.20 -11.89
N PRO A 1018 30.48 -12.74 -12.72
CA PRO A 1018 30.66 -13.22 -14.09
C PRO A 1018 31.00 -14.71 -14.20
N GLN A 1019 31.71 -15.30 -13.24
CA GLN A 1019 31.96 -16.76 -13.20
C GLN A 1019 30.65 -17.57 -13.15
N LEU A 1020 29.68 -17.16 -12.34
CA LEU A 1020 28.40 -17.87 -12.21
C LEU A 1020 27.50 -17.68 -13.43
N TRP A 1021 27.56 -16.52 -14.09
CA TRP A 1021 26.90 -16.31 -15.38
C TRP A 1021 27.50 -17.25 -16.43
N LEU A 1022 28.84 -17.32 -16.51
CA LEU A 1022 29.56 -18.16 -17.47
C LEU A 1022 29.22 -19.65 -17.29
N THR A 1023 29.18 -20.16 -16.05
CA THR A 1023 28.71 -21.52 -15.76
C THR A 1023 27.28 -21.72 -16.28
N SER A 1024 26.35 -20.81 -15.94
CA SER A 1024 24.94 -20.95 -16.32
C SER A 1024 24.73 -20.99 -17.84
N ILE A 1025 25.53 -20.23 -18.61
CA ILE A 1025 25.50 -20.19 -20.08
C ILE A 1025 26.04 -21.50 -20.68
N VAL A 1026 27.20 -21.98 -20.23
CA VAL A 1026 27.79 -23.23 -20.73
C VAL A 1026 26.89 -24.42 -20.39
N GLU A 1027 26.36 -24.48 -19.17
CA GLU A 1027 25.37 -25.48 -18.76
C GLU A 1027 24.10 -25.42 -19.62
N SER A 1028 23.61 -24.22 -20.00
CA SER A 1028 22.44 -24.09 -20.87
C SER A 1028 22.65 -24.80 -22.21
N TYR A 1029 23.79 -24.57 -22.86
CA TYR A 1029 24.16 -25.28 -24.09
C TYR A 1029 24.31 -26.79 -23.86
N LEU A 1030 24.98 -27.20 -22.77
CA LEU A 1030 25.15 -28.60 -22.42
C LEU A 1030 23.81 -29.31 -22.15
N PHE A 1031 22.79 -28.62 -21.62
CA PHE A 1031 21.45 -29.20 -21.45
C PHE A 1031 20.74 -29.39 -22.80
N LEU A 1032 20.77 -28.40 -23.69
CA LEU A 1032 20.20 -28.52 -25.04
C LEU A 1032 20.88 -29.64 -25.86
N LEU A 1033 22.18 -29.87 -25.65
CA LEU A 1033 22.96 -30.94 -26.29
C LEU A 1033 22.63 -32.37 -25.82
N ASN A 1034 22.02 -32.58 -24.66
CA ASN A 1034 21.61 -33.93 -24.24
C ASN A 1034 20.28 -34.38 -24.89
N SER A 1035 19.87 -33.71 -25.98
CA SER A 1035 18.70 -34.06 -26.80
C SER A 1035 19.01 -35.17 -27.83
N ASP A 1036 18.02 -35.56 -28.63
CA ASP A 1036 18.25 -36.44 -29.78
C ASP A 1036 19.30 -35.88 -30.76
N LYS A 1037 20.04 -36.76 -31.44
CA LYS A 1037 21.12 -36.38 -32.37
C LYS A 1037 20.71 -35.44 -33.52
N LYS A 1038 19.42 -35.44 -33.89
CA LYS A 1038 18.83 -34.49 -34.85
C LYS A 1038 18.72 -33.07 -34.26
N ASN A 1039 18.46 -32.96 -32.96
CA ASN A 1039 18.36 -31.69 -32.25
C ASN A 1039 19.77 -31.12 -31.96
N GLU A 1040 20.76 -31.98 -31.71
CA GLU A 1040 22.19 -31.63 -31.67
C GLU A 1040 22.65 -30.94 -32.97
N GLU A 1041 22.30 -31.50 -34.13
CA GLU A 1041 22.61 -30.92 -35.46
C GLU A 1041 21.92 -29.56 -35.67
N LEU A 1042 20.63 -29.45 -35.32
CA LEU A 1042 19.87 -28.19 -35.43
C LEU A 1042 20.45 -27.07 -34.56
N LEU A 1043 20.78 -27.37 -33.29
CA LEU A 1043 21.39 -26.43 -32.37
C LEU A 1043 22.76 -25.95 -32.88
N THR A 1044 23.62 -26.89 -33.28
CA THR A 1044 24.98 -26.60 -33.76
C THR A 1044 24.94 -25.71 -35.00
N ARG A 1045 24.02 -25.99 -35.94
CA ARG A 1045 23.84 -25.19 -37.15
C ARG A 1045 23.30 -23.80 -36.86
N GLU A 1046 22.34 -23.64 -35.94
CA GLU A 1046 21.80 -22.33 -35.63
C GLU A 1046 22.84 -21.41 -34.95
N ILE A 1047 23.76 -21.98 -34.15
CA ILE A 1047 24.89 -21.23 -33.59
C ILE A 1047 25.87 -20.80 -34.70
N ALA A 1048 26.15 -21.66 -35.67
CA ALA A 1048 27.00 -21.34 -36.82
C ALA A 1048 26.38 -20.28 -37.77
N ASN A 1049 25.04 -20.23 -37.86
CA ASN A 1049 24.31 -19.19 -38.59
C ASN A 1049 24.36 -17.80 -37.91
N GLU A 1050 24.62 -17.72 -36.60
CA GLU A 1050 24.46 -16.50 -35.80
C GLU A 1050 25.65 -15.53 -35.96
N GLY A 1051 25.67 -14.78 -37.06
CA GLY A 1051 26.80 -13.91 -37.44
C GLY A 1051 27.05 -12.64 -36.61
N ARG A 1052 26.24 -12.30 -35.59
CA ARG A 1052 26.39 -11.04 -34.82
C ARG A 1052 27.24 -11.23 -33.55
N TYR A 1053 27.09 -12.36 -32.85
CA TYR A 1053 27.80 -12.62 -31.60
C TYR A 1053 28.63 -13.92 -31.57
N TYR A 1054 28.36 -14.93 -32.42
CA TYR A 1054 29.20 -16.14 -32.50
C TYR A 1054 30.61 -15.83 -33.00
N LYS A 1055 31.63 -16.30 -32.26
CA LYS A 1055 33.06 -16.13 -32.56
C LYS A 1055 33.85 -17.34 -32.03
N PRO A 1056 34.59 -18.09 -32.87
CA PRO A 1056 35.35 -19.28 -32.44
C PRO A 1056 36.34 -19.00 -31.30
N GLU A 1057 36.95 -17.81 -31.26
CA GLU A 1057 37.92 -17.41 -30.24
C GLU A 1057 37.24 -17.22 -28.88
N VAL A 1058 36.00 -16.70 -28.87
CA VAL A 1058 35.23 -16.47 -27.64
C VAL A 1058 34.83 -17.80 -27.01
N PHE A 1059 34.37 -18.77 -27.81
CA PHE A 1059 34.04 -20.12 -27.35
C PHE A 1059 35.27 -20.87 -26.84
N ASN A 1060 36.40 -20.82 -27.56
CA ASN A 1060 37.66 -21.40 -27.10
C ASN A 1060 38.17 -20.76 -25.80
N LYS A 1061 38.12 -19.42 -25.70
CA LYS A 1061 38.49 -18.67 -24.50
C LYS A 1061 37.56 -19.00 -23.31
N ALA A 1062 36.27 -19.21 -23.55
CA ALA A 1062 35.32 -19.64 -22.52
C ALA A 1062 35.69 -21.02 -21.96
N TYR A 1063 36.04 -21.98 -22.81
CA TYR A 1063 36.54 -23.30 -22.39
C TYR A 1063 37.82 -23.18 -21.54
N TYR A 1064 38.80 -22.36 -21.94
CA TYR A 1064 40.02 -22.16 -21.15
C TYR A 1064 39.76 -21.48 -19.80
N ILE A 1065 38.81 -20.54 -19.71
CA ILE A 1065 38.39 -19.95 -18.43
C ILE A 1065 37.72 -21.01 -17.55
N CYS A 1066 36.76 -21.77 -18.06
CA CYS A 1066 36.08 -22.83 -17.29
C CYS A 1066 37.07 -23.89 -16.79
N LYS A 1067 38.07 -24.26 -17.60
CA LYS A 1067 39.16 -25.17 -17.24
C LYS A 1067 40.09 -24.61 -16.15
N ARG A 1068 40.45 -23.32 -16.22
CA ARG A 1068 41.39 -22.68 -15.28
C ARG A 1068 40.75 -22.41 -13.92
N GLU A 1069 39.52 -21.89 -13.93
CA GLU A 1069 38.77 -21.50 -12.72
C GLU A 1069 38.03 -22.68 -12.08
N GLY A 1070 37.98 -23.85 -12.74
CA GLY A 1070 37.37 -25.08 -12.21
C GLY A 1070 35.82 -25.07 -12.23
N LEU A 1071 35.20 -24.33 -13.15
CA LEU A 1071 33.76 -24.05 -13.15
C LEU A 1071 32.85 -25.23 -13.53
N LEU A 1072 33.42 -26.29 -14.11
CA LEU A 1072 32.69 -27.43 -14.68
C LEU A 1072 33.34 -28.75 -14.30
N ARG A 1073 32.56 -29.84 -14.29
CA ARG A 1073 33.08 -31.20 -14.11
C ARG A 1073 33.92 -31.61 -15.32
N LYS A 1074 34.83 -32.57 -15.15
CA LYS A 1074 35.72 -33.03 -16.22
C LYS A 1074 34.97 -33.59 -17.44
N GLU A 1075 33.85 -34.26 -17.21
CA GLU A 1075 32.98 -34.81 -18.26
C GLU A 1075 32.30 -33.69 -19.06
N ASP A 1076 31.66 -32.74 -18.37
CA ASP A 1076 30.99 -31.58 -18.97
C ASP A 1076 31.97 -30.65 -19.71
N LEU A 1077 33.18 -30.49 -19.16
CA LEU A 1077 34.26 -29.74 -19.80
C LEU A 1077 34.76 -30.42 -21.09
N ASN A 1078 34.78 -31.76 -21.14
CA ASN A 1078 35.10 -32.51 -22.36
C ASN A 1078 33.94 -32.43 -23.38
N LYS A 1079 32.68 -32.55 -22.94
CA LYS A 1079 31.50 -32.32 -23.79
C LYS A 1079 31.56 -30.93 -24.44
N PHE A 1080 31.79 -29.88 -23.64
CA PHE A 1080 31.88 -28.51 -24.13
C PHE A 1080 33.05 -28.32 -25.12
N LYS A 1081 34.20 -28.95 -24.88
CA LYS A 1081 35.32 -28.92 -25.82
C LYS A 1081 34.96 -29.55 -27.18
N ASN A 1082 34.28 -30.70 -27.18
CA ASN A 1082 33.85 -31.36 -28.40
C ASN A 1082 32.79 -30.52 -29.15
N PHE A 1083 31.85 -29.92 -28.42
CA PHE A 1083 30.84 -29.02 -28.97
C PHE A 1083 31.46 -27.78 -29.65
N CYS A 1084 32.45 -27.15 -29.03
CA CYS A 1084 33.18 -26.05 -29.67
C CYS A 1084 33.81 -26.46 -31.01
N GLN A 1085 34.28 -27.72 -31.15
CA GLN A 1085 34.76 -28.24 -32.43
C GLN A 1085 33.62 -28.46 -33.42
N GLN A 1086 32.52 -29.10 -32.99
CA GLN A 1086 31.34 -29.33 -33.84
C GLN A 1086 30.77 -28.04 -34.46
N ILE A 1087 30.76 -26.93 -33.72
CA ILE A 1087 30.30 -25.63 -34.24
C ILE A 1087 31.32 -25.06 -35.25
N ILE A 1088 32.63 -25.25 -35.05
CA ILE A 1088 33.66 -24.82 -36.01
C ILE A 1088 33.51 -25.63 -37.31
N ASP A 1089 33.46 -26.96 -37.21
CA ASP A 1089 33.29 -27.86 -38.36
C ASP A 1089 32.01 -27.52 -39.15
N MET A 1090 30.92 -27.16 -38.45
CA MET A 1090 29.66 -26.68 -39.03
C MET A 1090 29.76 -25.26 -39.61
N LYS A 1091 30.60 -24.37 -39.04
CA LYS A 1091 30.80 -23.01 -39.55
C LYS A 1091 31.53 -23.04 -40.90
N ASP A 1092 32.50 -23.94 -41.07
CA ASP A 1092 33.18 -24.20 -42.35
C ASP A 1092 32.24 -24.81 -43.42
N GLU A 1093 31.10 -25.39 -43.02
CA GLU A 1093 30.01 -25.73 -43.93
C GLU A 1093 29.06 -24.55 -44.19
N VAL A 1094 28.81 -23.67 -43.20
CA VAL A 1094 27.89 -22.53 -43.29
C VAL A 1094 28.46 -21.35 -44.08
N GLU A 1095 29.69 -20.90 -43.81
CA GLU A 1095 30.30 -19.73 -44.49
C GLU A 1095 30.52 -19.97 -46.00
N LEU A 1096 30.57 -21.24 -46.40
CA LEU A 1096 30.54 -21.67 -47.80
C LEU A 1096 29.30 -21.15 -48.58
N PHE A 1097 28.27 -20.69 -47.87
CA PHE A 1097 27.04 -20.15 -48.47
C PHE A 1097 27.01 -18.62 -48.60
N ASP A 1098 27.98 -17.87 -48.05
CA ASP A 1098 27.88 -16.42 -47.86
C ASP A 1098 28.21 -15.53 -49.09
N ASP A 1099 28.40 -16.08 -50.31
CA ASP A 1099 28.19 -15.26 -51.54
C ASP A 1099 26.68 -14.87 -51.61
N VAL A 1100 26.31 -13.66 -51.14
CA VAL A 1100 24.92 -13.15 -51.02
C VAL A 1100 24.46 -12.32 -52.23
N ASP A 1101 25.39 -11.68 -52.95
CA ASP A 1101 25.11 -10.63 -53.97
C ASP A 1101 24.28 -11.06 -55.19
N ASP A 1102 24.02 -12.37 -55.36
CA ASP A 1102 23.31 -12.99 -56.50
C ASP A 1102 21.81 -13.29 -56.23
N ILE A 1103 21.24 -12.89 -55.08
CA ILE A 1103 19.87 -13.26 -54.67
C ILE A 1103 18.83 -12.22 -55.14
N PRO A 1104 17.78 -12.62 -55.90
CA PRO A 1104 16.69 -11.73 -56.27
C PRO A 1104 15.90 -11.17 -55.07
N GLU A 1105 15.69 -9.85 -55.03
CA GLU A 1105 14.97 -9.12 -53.97
C GLU A 1105 13.62 -9.75 -53.60
N LYS A 1106 12.88 -10.29 -54.58
CA LYS A 1106 11.57 -10.95 -54.36
C LYS A 1106 11.62 -12.23 -53.49
N TYR A 1107 12.81 -12.72 -53.15
CA TYR A 1107 13.03 -13.85 -52.24
C TYR A 1107 13.55 -13.41 -50.86
N LEU A 1108 13.90 -12.13 -50.70
CA LEU A 1108 14.46 -11.58 -49.46
C LEU A 1108 13.36 -11.04 -48.56
N ASP A 1109 13.57 -11.17 -47.25
CA ASP A 1109 12.71 -10.59 -46.24
C ASP A 1109 12.83 -9.05 -46.25
N PRO A 1110 11.73 -8.29 -46.35
CA PRO A 1110 11.77 -6.83 -46.44
C PRO A 1110 12.41 -6.13 -45.22
N ILE A 1111 12.48 -6.77 -44.05
CA ILE A 1111 13.07 -6.19 -42.83
C ILE A 1111 14.49 -6.73 -42.59
N LEU A 1112 14.68 -8.05 -42.67
CA LEU A 1112 15.97 -8.68 -42.36
C LEU A 1112 16.90 -8.85 -43.56
N GLN A 1113 16.41 -8.72 -44.79
CA GLN A 1113 17.14 -8.96 -46.04
C GLN A 1113 17.73 -10.39 -46.13
N ASP A 1114 17.14 -11.36 -45.44
CA ASP A 1114 17.48 -12.79 -45.48
C ASP A 1114 16.50 -13.59 -46.35
N ILE A 1115 16.88 -14.77 -46.85
CA ILE A 1115 15.99 -15.54 -47.73
C ILE A 1115 14.75 -16.03 -46.95
N MET A 1116 13.55 -15.68 -47.43
CA MET A 1116 12.28 -16.10 -46.83
C MET A 1116 12.06 -17.61 -46.96
N LEU A 1117 11.97 -18.33 -45.84
CA LEU A 1117 11.81 -19.79 -45.82
C LEU A 1117 10.33 -20.23 -45.82
N ASP A 1118 9.44 -19.37 -45.30
CA ASP A 1118 7.99 -19.52 -45.34
C ASP A 1118 7.31 -18.15 -45.57
N PRO A 1119 7.27 -17.65 -46.82
CA PRO A 1119 6.71 -16.34 -47.13
C PRO A 1119 5.20 -16.26 -46.83
N VAL A 1120 4.79 -15.15 -46.21
CA VAL A 1120 3.39 -14.79 -45.94
C VAL A 1120 3.11 -13.37 -46.40
N LEU A 1121 1.92 -13.15 -46.96
CA LEU A 1121 1.41 -11.85 -47.37
C LEU A 1121 0.68 -11.18 -46.19
N LEU A 1122 1.00 -9.92 -45.94
CA LEU A 1122 0.31 -9.05 -44.99
C LEU A 1122 -0.89 -8.39 -45.70
N PRO A 1123 -2.15 -8.67 -45.31
CA PRO A 1123 -3.33 -8.12 -46.01
C PRO A 1123 -3.48 -6.61 -45.82
N THR A 1124 -2.84 -6.04 -44.81
CA THR A 1124 -2.87 -4.63 -44.41
C THR A 1124 -1.94 -3.74 -45.26
N SER A 1125 -0.74 -4.21 -45.59
CA SER A 1125 0.26 -3.46 -46.37
C SER A 1125 0.49 -4.01 -47.79
N GLY A 1126 0.03 -5.24 -48.07
CA GLY A 1126 0.30 -5.94 -49.33
C GLY A 1126 1.73 -6.47 -49.47
N ILE A 1127 2.54 -6.38 -48.42
CA ILE A 1127 3.95 -6.80 -48.41
C ILE A 1127 4.05 -8.28 -48.06
N VAL A 1128 5.02 -8.97 -48.68
CA VAL A 1128 5.37 -10.37 -48.34
C VAL A 1128 6.61 -10.38 -47.47
N ILE A 1129 6.59 -11.19 -46.40
CA ILE A 1129 7.62 -11.27 -45.36
C ILE A 1129 7.75 -12.73 -44.87
N ASP A 1130 8.86 -13.14 -44.25
CA ASP A 1130 8.95 -14.49 -43.67
C ASP A 1130 8.03 -14.61 -42.45
N ARG A 1131 7.24 -15.69 -42.37
CA ARG A 1131 6.41 -16.03 -41.21
C ARG A 1131 7.17 -15.89 -39.90
N LYS A 1132 8.42 -16.36 -39.82
CA LYS A 1132 9.24 -16.32 -38.60
C LYS A 1132 9.46 -14.88 -38.10
N ASN A 1133 9.52 -13.92 -39.02
CA ASN A 1133 9.87 -12.53 -38.76
C ASN A 1133 8.62 -11.71 -38.40
N ILE A 1134 7.51 -11.87 -39.13
CA ILE A 1134 6.25 -11.21 -38.76
C ILE A 1134 5.62 -11.81 -37.50
N GLU A 1135 5.65 -13.13 -37.30
CA GLU A 1135 5.11 -13.71 -36.06
C GLU A 1135 5.91 -13.26 -34.83
N ARG A 1136 7.23 -13.04 -34.97
CA ARG A 1136 8.07 -12.42 -33.93
C ARG A 1136 7.69 -10.96 -33.68
N HIS A 1137 7.44 -10.16 -34.73
CA HIS A 1137 6.95 -8.78 -34.59
C HIS A 1137 5.60 -8.74 -33.86
N LEU A 1138 4.64 -9.56 -34.27
CA LEU A 1138 3.31 -9.66 -33.66
C LEU A 1138 3.31 -10.20 -32.22
N MET A 1139 4.42 -10.80 -31.75
CA MET A 1139 4.62 -11.14 -30.33
C MET A 1139 5.17 -9.98 -29.47
N SER A 1140 5.55 -8.86 -30.08
CA SER A 1140 5.88 -7.61 -29.38
C SER A 1140 4.80 -6.55 -29.58
N GLU A 1141 4.40 -6.32 -30.83
CA GLU A 1141 3.49 -5.25 -31.27
C GLU A 1141 2.40 -5.83 -32.19
N PRO A 1142 1.10 -5.79 -31.84
CA PRO A 1142 0.02 -6.43 -32.61
C PRO A 1142 -0.43 -5.58 -33.83
N ASN A 1143 0.53 -5.19 -34.66
CA ASN A 1143 0.34 -4.34 -35.82
C ASN A 1143 1.22 -4.76 -37.02
N ASP A 1144 0.88 -4.26 -38.19
CA ASP A 1144 1.70 -4.35 -39.39
C ASP A 1144 2.95 -3.46 -39.25
N PRO A 1145 4.18 -3.97 -39.41
CA PRO A 1145 5.40 -3.19 -39.17
C PRO A 1145 5.63 -2.05 -40.19
N PHE A 1146 4.95 -2.07 -41.35
CA PHE A 1146 5.14 -1.11 -42.43
C PHE A 1146 4.14 0.05 -42.41
N ASN A 1147 2.89 -0.20 -42.00
CA ASN A 1147 1.85 0.83 -41.94
C ASN A 1147 1.17 0.99 -40.57
N ARG A 1148 1.55 0.20 -39.56
CA ARG A 1148 1.04 0.21 -38.18
C ARG A 1148 -0.46 -0.08 -38.03
N ALA A 1149 -1.14 -0.55 -39.08
CA ALA A 1149 -2.51 -1.01 -38.97
C ALA A 1149 -2.60 -2.24 -38.03
N PRO A 1150 -3.66 -2.38 -37.21
CA PRO A 1150 -3.84 -3.57 -36.37
C PRO A 1150 -3.85 -4.85 -37.20
N LEU A 1151 -3.03 -5.83 -36.81
CA LEU A 1151 -2.83 -7.08 -37.53
C LEU A 1151 -2.66 -8.24 -36.54
N SER A 1152 -3.26 -9.39 -36.83
CA SER A 1152 -3.13 -10.61 -36.03
C SER A 1152 -2.54 -11.78 -36.82
N LYS A 1153 -1.99 -12.77 -36.11
CA LYS A 1153 -1.33 -13.95 -36.71
C LYS A 1153 -2.28 -14.75 -37.60
N GLU A 1154 -3.58 -14.74 -37.29
CA GLU A 1154 -4.64 -15.44 -38.02
C GLU A 1154 -4.96 -14.77 -39.37
N GLN A 1155 -4.55 -13.53 -39.58
CA GLN A 1155 -4.77 -12.77 -40.82
C GLN A 1155 -3.62 -12.94 -41.85
N LEU A 1156 -2.54 -13.63 -41.49
CA LEU A 1156 -1.37 -13.85 -42.35
C LEU A 1156 -1.66 -14.87 -43.45
N VAL A 1157 -1.66 -14.42 -44.71
CA VAL A 1157 -1.99 -15.27 -45.87
C VAL A 1157 -0.74 -16.03 -46.35
N PRO A 1158 -0.70 -17.37 -46.37
CA PRO A 1158 0.46 -18.13 -46.86
C PRO A 1158 0.70 -17.96 -48.37
N MET A 1159 1.95 -17.87 -48.80
CA MET A 1159 2.34 -17.77 -50.22
C MET A 1159 3.02 -19.08 -50.72
N PRO A 1160 2.26 -20.17 -50.95
CA PRO A 1160 2.85 -21.49 -51.28
C PRO A 1160 3.63 -21.51 -52.59
N GLU A 1161 3.16 -20.81 -53.63
CA GLU A 1161 3.83 -20.77 -54.94
C GLU A 1161 5.23 -20.12 -54.85
N LEU A 1162 5.32 -18.97 -54.16
CA LEU A 1162 6.58 -18.29 -53.90
C LEU A 1162 7.50 -19.12 -53.00
N LYS A 1163 6.94 -19.86 -52.03
CA LYS A 1163 7.69 -20.79 -51.19
C LYS A 1163 8.31 -21.92 -52.02
N GLU A 1164 7.58 -22.51 -52.95
CA GLU A 1164 8.13 -23.53 -53.87
C GLU A 1164 9.20 -22.94 -54.79
N GLU A 1165 9.01 -21.73 -55.32
CA GLU A 1165 10.01 -21.03 -56.13
C GLU A 1165 11.32 -20.79 -55.36
N ILE A 1166 11.22 -20.28 -54.12
CA ILE A 1166 12.37 -20.05 -53.24
C ILE A 1166 13.04 -21.38 -52.86
N HIS A 1167 12.28 -22.42 -52.49
CA HIS A 1167 12.86 -23.72 -52.13
C HIS A 1167 13.57 -24.38 -53.32
N LYS A 1168 13.06 -24.19 -54.54
CA LYS A 1168 13.73 -24.60 -55.78
C LYS A 1168 15.02 -23.81 -55.99
N PHE A 1169 14.99 -22.49 -55.89
CA PHE A 1169 16.16 -21.61 -56.00
C PHE A 1169 17.26 -21.97 -54.98
N ILE A 1170 16.90 -22.15 -53.72
CA ILE A 1170 17.79 -22.64 -52.65
C ILE A 1170 18.43 -23.97 -53.02
N ASN A 1171 17.68 -24.92 -53.60
CA ASN A 1171 18.21 -26.23 -53.98
C ASN A 1171 19.12 -26.17 -55.22
N GLU A 1172 18.85 -25.27 -56.18
CA GLU A 1172 19.75 -24.99 -57.31
C GLU A 1172 21.05 -24.33 -56.83
N LEU A 1173 20.98 -23.38 -55.88
CA LEU A 1173 22.16 -22.79 -55.23
C LEU A 1173 23.00 -23.85 -54.48
N LYS A 1174 22.37 -24.73 -53.68
CA LYS A 1174 23.07 -25.85 -53.03
C LYS A 1174 23.80 -26.74 -54.03
N GLN A 1175 23.19 -27.03 -55.18
CA GLN A 1175 23.85 -27.84 -56.23
C GLN A 1175 25.01 -27.10 -56.90
N LYS A 1176 24.86 -25.79 -57.19
CA LYS A 1176 25.95 -24.95 -57.72
C LYS A 1176 27.13 -24.85 -56.75
N LYS A 1177 26.89 -24.48 -55.48
CA LYS A 1177 27.95 -24.31 -54.47
C LYS A 1177 28.60 -25.66 -54.08
N ARG A 1178 27.86 -26.78 -54.05
CA ARG A 1178 28.48 -28.12 -53.89
C ARG A 1178 29.43 -28.48 -55.03
N LYS A 1179 29.09 -28.18 -56.29
CA LYS A 1179 30.02 -28.36 -57.42
C LYS A 1179 31.24 -27.43 -57.30
N LYS A 1180 31.05 -26.17 -56.90
CA LYS A 1180 32.15 -25.21 -56.63
C LYS A 1180 33.13 -25.75 -55.56
N LYS A 1181 32.64 -26.34 -54.44
CA LYS A 1181 33.48 -26.97 -53.40
C LYS A 1181 34.19 -28.25 -53.85
N MET A 1182 33.51 -29.15 -54.60
CA MET A 1182 34.17 -30.35 -55.14
C MET A 1182 35.34 -29.98 -56.07
N ASN A 1183 35.13 -29.06 -57.00
CA ASN A 1183 36.18 -28.60 -57.91
C ASN A 1183 37.36 -27.93 -57.17
N LEU A 1184 37.11 -27.25 -56.04
CA LEU A 1184 38.16 -26.60 -55.24
C LEU A 1184 38.99 -27.65 -54.48
N LEU A 1185 38.34 -28.62 -53.84
CA LEU A 1185 39.00 -29.73 -53.14
C LEU A 1185 39.80 -30.64 -54.11
N GLU A 1186 39.32 -30.81 -55.35
CA GLU A 1186 40.07 -31.48 -56.42
C GLU A 1186 41.30 -30.67 -56.85
N LEU A 1187 41.25 -29.33 -56.82
CA LEU A 1187 42.41 -28.45 -57.08
C LEU A 1187 43.45 -28.54 -55.95
N ASP A 1188 43.01 -28.47 -54.69
CA ASP A 1188 43.92 -28.53 -53.54
C ASP A 1188 44.58 -29.92 -53.42
N ALA A 1189 43.84 -31.00 -53.69
CA ALA A 1189 44.41 -32.34 -53.78
C ALA A 1189 45.42 -32.50 -54.94
N GLN A 1190 45.23 -31.79 -56.06
CA GLN A 1190 46.21 -31.74 -57.16
C GLN A 1190 47.46 -30.97 -56.74
N ASN A 1191 47.32 -29.81 -56.10
CA ASN A 1191 48.46 -29.04 -55.56
C ASN A 1191 49.27 -29.86 -54.54
N GLU A 1192 48.61 -30.53 -53.60
CA GLU A 1192 49.26 -31.43 -52.63
C GLU A 1192 49.97 -32.63 -53.28
N SER A 1193 49.57 -33.04 -54.49
CA SER A 1193 50.27 -34.08 -55.25
C SER A 1193 51.50 -33.54 -55.98
N MET A 1194 51.43 -32.34 -56.55
CA MET A 1194 52.55 -31.68 -57.23
C MET A 1194 53.70 -31.34 -56.27
N GLU A 1195 53.41 -30.89 -55.05
CA GLU A 1195 54.46 -30.63 -54.03
C GLU A 1195 55.21 -31.92 -53.61
N LYS A 1196 54.56 -33.09 -53.70
CA LYS A 1196 55.16 -34.38 -53.34
C LYS A 1196 56.02 -35.00 -54.46
N GLU A 1197 55.78 -34.63 -55.72
CA GLU A 1197 56.63 -35.05 -56.86
C GLU A 1197 57.86 -34.15 -57.05
N GLY A 1198 57.83 -32.90 -56.58
CA GLY A 1198 58.93 -31.93 -56.76
C GLY A 1198 60.22 -32.17 -55.96
N PHE A 1199 60.34 -33.25 -55.19
CA PHE A 1199 61.39 -33.43 -54.17
C PHE A 1199 62.41 -34.56 -54.42
N LEU A 1200 62.62 -34.97 -55.68
CA LEU A 1200 63.65 -35.95 -56.07
C LEU A 1200 64.45 -35.52 -57.31
N GLY A 1201 65.65 -34.97 -57.09
CA GLY A 1201 66.63 -34.61 -58.11
C GLY A 1201 66.99 -33.11 -58.10
N ASN A 1202 68.25 -32.69 -58.02
CA ASN A 1202 69.52 -33.43 -57.91
C ASN A 1202 70.42 -32.80 -56.84
N GLN A 1203 71.30 -33.61 -56.25
CA GLN A 1203 72.55 -33.11 -55.67
C GLN A 1203 73.57 -32.98 -56.80
N ASP A 1204 74.35 -31.89 -56.82
CA ASP A 1204 75.82 -31.96 -56.68
C ASP A 1204 76.49 -30.58 -56.88
N ASP A 1205 77.76 -30.51 -56.48
CA ASP A 1205 78.78 -29.47 -56.70
C ASP A 1205 78.51 -28.02 -56.24
N ALA A 1206 79.26 -27.63 -55.20
CA ALA A 1206 79.45 -26.24 -54.78
C ALA A 1206 80.93 -25.94 -54.52
N GLN A 1207 81.53 -25.02 -55.29
CA GLN A 1207 82.71 -24.23 -54.90
C GLN A 1207 83.08 -23.15 -55.94
N GLU A 1208 83.13 -21.88 -55.53
CA GLU A 1208 84.36 -21.09 -55.33
C GLU A 1208 84.02 -19.66 -54.82
N GLN A 1209 85.02 -18.82 -54.54
CA GLN A 1209 84.88 -17.54 -53.84
C GLN A 1209 85.58 -16.35 -54.54
N LYS A 1210 85.24 -15.13 -54.08
CA LYS A 1210 85.90 -13.82 -54.29
C LYS A 1210 85.47 -13.09 -55.58
N GLY A 1211 85.49 -11.75 -55.64
CA GLY A 1211 86.00 -10.77 -54.66
C GLY A 1211 85.20 -9.44 -54.60
N PRO A 1212 85.67 -8.45 -53.82
CA PRO A 1212 84.89 -7.27 -53.41
C PRO A 1212 85.41 -5.93 -54.00
N SER A 1213 84.62 -4.85 -53.86
CA SER A 1213 85.04 -3.54 -53.31
C SER A 1213 83.93 -2.49 -53.36
N ASP A 1214 83.82 -1.63 -52.34
CA ASP A 1214 83.01 -0.41 -52.36
C ASP A 1214 83.54 0.66 -53.34
N ASP A 1215 82.69 1.63 -53.71
CA ASP A 1215 83.13 3.04 -53.71
C ASP A 1215 81.96 3.99 -53.40
N LYS A 1216 82.25 5.21 -52.91
CA LYS A 1216 81.26 6.16 -52.34
C LYS A 1216 81.17 7.47 -53.13
N VAL A 1217 79.97 8.06 -53.17
CA VAL A 1217 79.78 9.53 -53.15
C VAL A 1217 78.56 9.88 -52.28
N GLU A 1218 78.67 10.94 -51.49
CA GLU A 1218 77.62 11.44 -50.59
C GLU A 1218 76.81 12.60 -51.21
N THR A 1219 75.54 12.77 -50.81
CA THR A 1219 74.97 14.11 -50.54
C THR A 1219 73.74 14.00 -49.61
N LEU A 1220 73.37 15.10 -48.96
CA LEU A 1220 72.57 15.12 -47.72
C LEU A 1220 71.08 15.50 -47.91
N HIS A 1221 70.24 14.90 -47.05
CA HIS A 1221 69.03 15.40 -46.35
C HIS A 1221 67.97 16.27 -47.09
N GLU A 1222 66.69 16.32 -46.72
CA GLU A 1222 65.92 15.84 -45.54
C GLU A 1222 64.43 15.64 -45.98
N GLY A 1223 63.57 14.83 -45.36
CA GLY A 1223 63.76 13.89 -44.24
C GLY A 1223 62.58 13.92 -43.24
N ASP A 1224 61.45 13.27 -43.54
CA ASP A 1224 60.23 13.34 -42.69
C ASP A 1224 59.58 11.97 -42.35
N ILE A 1225 58.89 11.97 -41.20
CA ILE A 1225 58.33 10.91 -40.34
C ILE A 1225 58.03 9.50 -40.92
N LYS A 1226 58.70 8.52 -40.30
CA LYS A 1226 58.31 7.12 -40.01
C LYS A 1226 58.96 6.79 -38.63
N GLU A 1227 58.51 5.90 -37.75
CA GLU A 1227 57.72 4.66 -37.86
C GLU A 1227 57.34 4.17 -36.43
N LYS A 1228 56.40 3.20 -36.28
CA LYS A 1228 56.44 2.05 -35.31
C LYS A 1228 56.42 2.32 -33.78
N GLU A 1229 56.18 1.35 -32.87
CA GLU A 1229 55.51 0.02 -32.91
C GLU A 1229 54.98 -0.38 -31.51
N GLN A 1230 54.25 -1.51 -31.46
CA GLN A 1230 54.16 -2.57 -30.42
C GLN A 1230 54.67 -2.26 -28.98
N GLU A 1231 54.00 -2.71 -27.91
CA GLU A 1231 53.32 -4.02 -27.72
C GLU A 1231 51.79 -3.99 -27.55
#